data_AF-Q4S3I0-F1
#
_entry.id   AF-Q4S3I0-F1
#
_cell.length_a   1.000
_cell.length_b   1.000
_cell.length_c   1.000
_cell.angle_alpha   90.00
_cell.angle_beta   90.00
_cell.angle_gamma   90.00
#
_symmetry.space_group_name_H-M   'P 1'
#
loop_
_entity.id
_entity.type
_entity.pdbx_description
1 polymer ?
#
loop_
_entity_poly.entity_id
_entity_poly.type
_entity_poly.pdbx_seq_one_letter_code
_entity_poly.pdbx_strand_id
1 'polypeptide(L)'
;CLWSMGTTASAAPQPVPVAPQLESVHVNGMADSRQSLSASPFQTVNIHNNKAKSIITNKVAPVVITYNCRQEFQIHDDVLKSNYKIGRISDAMPAHYLVRGEYFMVQDVYSKADVLNTSGSCGAPNFRQAKGTYPLYGMGQPSLNGFKQVLQWLQAQGHEEVLFFCVREEPVVFLHKDANFVPYTPRRKENLHENLHGLQKEEPVESLELTIRKELHDFAKLNENIFYVYNDIEFFKDEPQKISITCEEDIHVTEEVYKRPMFTMPAYRLYYRLPLPAEGAPLEEDFDAFVNMLRESSALTVGHAAPRRLPALLFSCQVGVGRTNLAMILGTLVMNRLRGDSEPHPQVENATTPEPKPLFQVIQTLISKLSNGQQVMEEVDQAIALCSEMHDIKEAIYENKSKLEGIGEDYQIQGSSTKDYFLHRTIQSLERYFYLIVFNAYLHEQHSLAFVCSFSQWMCCHPWIYRLLSRMDLSELSAPPELVTKGARVLVADECLAPDVLSTVKEMKAINFRRVPKMPVYGMAQPTSEAAGAVLDHLTDEKRKHSHILWVNLQEELALEANGQIFSPREPSSLDQHIAVPSPDPQSIEKLEMSLKEEILRAQKWLEVTLEQEKQMKMFKSCLTVREIFNQHLGSHQGLVYKRIPLADCSAPREEDFDKLLEAMKSALAEDSHSAFVFNCSNGKGRTTTAMVVAVLSLWHFNGFPEFADDEIVSVPDAKYTKGEFEVVMQLVRLLPDGHRMKREVDMALDCVSETMTPMHYHLREIIISTYRQIKSAKTEKESEPLLLRSPQYLERYIYLILFNTYLHLEKKNSWQRSFTLCMEQVAARAGVYDVLNQLGFSEFENPRGTPLARLRCRWQQHAV
;
A
#
# COMPACT_ATOMS: atom_id res chain seq x y z
N CYS A 1 -37.55 -40.39 -15.50
CA CYS A 1 -38.90 -41.00 -15.54
C CYS A 1 -39.75 -40.41 -14.42
N LEU A 2 -40.94 -39.88 -14.77
CA LEU A 2 -42.13 -39.52 -13.96
C LEU A 2 -41.94 -38.78 -12.62
N TRP A 3 -42.21 -37.47 -12.48
CA TRP A 3 -43.46 -36.67 -12.44
C TRP A 3 -44.22 -36.59 -11.10
N SER A 4 -44.60 -35.34 -10.76
CA SER A 4 -45.62 -34.80 -9.81
C SER A 4 -45.09 -34.35 -8.43
N MET A 5 -45.10 -33.06 -8.03
CA MET A 5 -46.10 -31.97 -7.90
C MET A 5 -46.87 -31.92 -6.56
N GLY A 6 -46.87 -30.71 -5.96
CA GLY A 6 -47.77 -30.21 -4.90
C GLY A 6 -47.16 -30.21 -3.48
N THR A 7 -47.27 -29.24 -2.56
CA THR A 7 -47.67 -27.81 -2.47
C THR A 7 -47.82 -27.50 -0.96
N THR A 8 -47.46 -26.28 -0.52
CA THR A 8 -48.00 -25.49 0.62
C THR A 8 -47.69 -25.81 2.10
N ALA A 9 -46.95 -24.86 2.69
CA ALA A 9 -47.33 -23.95 3.80
C ALA A 9 -46.96 -24.27 5.28
N SER A 10 -46.12 -23.35 5.80
CA SER A 10 -46.19 -22.63 7.10
C SER A 10 -46.04 -23.38 8.44
N ALA A 11 -44.97 -23.05 9.20
CA ALA A 11 -45.01 -22.47 10.55
C ALA A 11 -43.65 -22.65 11.27
N ALA A 12 -43.23 -21.62 12.01
CA ALA A 12 -41.98 -21.54 12.78
C ALA A 12 -42.12 -22.21 14.20
N PRO A 13 -41.15 -22.12 15.15
CA PRO A 13 -40.42 -23.29 15.66
C PRO A 13 -40.55 -23.52 17.19
N GLN A 14 -39.78 -24.51 17.69
CA GLN A 14 -39.35 -24.82 19.08
C GLN A 14 -39.96 -26.11 19.72
N PRO A 15 -39.44 -26.59 20.87
CA PRO A 15 -38.10 -27.20 21.09
C PRO A 15 -38.23 -28.60 21.75
N VAL A 16 -37.15 -29.40 21.78
CA VAL A 16 -37.14 -30.74 22.41
C VAL A 16 -36.17 -30.77 23.60
N PRO A 17 -36.60 -31.31 24.76
CA PRO A 17 -35.70 -31.81 25.80
C PRO A 17 -35.75 -33.34 25.97
N VAL A 18 -34.54 -33.92 26.06
CA VAL A 18 -34.03 -34.84 27.10
C VAL A 18 -34.70 -36.21 27.37
N ALA A 19 -33.96 -37.26 26.93
CA ALA A 19 -33.60 -38.53 27.59
C ALA A 19 -34.72 -39.57 27.95
N PRO A 20 -34.45 -40.81 28.45
CA PRO A 20 -33.17 -41.41 28.87
C PRO A 20 -33.01 -42.96 28.64
N GLN A 21 -31.91 -43.51 29.22
CA GLN A 21 -31.63 -44.90 29.69
C GLN A 21 -31.32 -46.03 28.68
N LEU A 22 -30.69 -47.15 29.05
CA LEU A 22 -29.46 -47.51 29.79
C LEU A 22 -29.36 -49.06 29.63
N GLU A 23 -28.16 -49.61 29.35
CA GLU A 23 -27.71 -51.02 29.65
C GLU A 23 -28.47 -52.23 29.02
N SER A 24 -27.88 -53.33 28.54
CA SER A 24 -26.64 -54.04 28.89
C SER A 24 -26.35 -55.24 27.92
N VAL A 25 -25.14 -55.83 28.07
CA VAL A 25 -24.72 -57.24 27.82
C VAL A 25 -23.90 -57.61 26.54
N HIS A 26 -22.58 -57.59 26.72
CA HIS A 26 -21.51 -58.62 26.51
C HIS A 26 -21.45 -59.65 25.33
N VAL A 27 -20.25 -59.64 24.67
CA VAL A 27 -19.26 -60.74 24.36
C VAL A 27 -19.64 -61.73 23.22
N ASN A 28 -18.82 -62.10 22.20
CA ASN A 28 -17.37 -62.27 21.98
C ASN A 28 -17.01 -62.39 20.46
N GLY A 29 -15.75 -62.16 20.05
CA GLY A 29 -15.15 -62.74 18.82
C GLY A 29 -14.05 -61.95 18.07
N MET A 30 -12.77 -62.23 18.40
CA MET A 30 -11.49 -62.26 17.61
C MET A 30 -11.39 -61.65 16.19
N ALA A 31 -10.29 -61.04 15.68
CA ALA A 31 -8.86 -61.05 16.00
C ALA A 31 -8.09 -59.84 15.36
N ASP A 32 -6.98 -59.44 16.00
CA ASP A 32 -5.67 -58.92 15.52
C ASP A 32 -5.60 -57.87 14.37
N SER A 33 -4.80 -56.78 14.41
CA SER A 33 -3.74 -56.32 15.32
C SER A 33 -3.21 -54.94 14.88
N ARG A 34 -3.04 -53.99 15.84
CA ARG A 34 -1.89 -53.04 16.01
C ARG A 34 -2.29 -51.88 16.95
N GLN A 35 -1.72 -51.93 18.15
CA GLN A 35 -1.81 -51.00 19.28
C GLN A 35 -1.23 -49.61 18.90
N SER A 36 -1.79 -48.49 19.34
CA SER A 36 -1.61 -47.97 20.70
C SER A 36 -2.69 -46.96 21.09
N LEU A 37 -3.45 -47.30 22.12
CA LEU A 37 -4.20 -46.37 22.96
C LEU A 37 -3.29 -45.96 24.12
N SER A 38 -3.13 -44.67 24.35
CA SER A 38 -2.84 -44.14 25.67
C SER A 38 -3.79 -42.98 25.98
N ALA A 39 -4.95 -43.34 26.51
CA ALA A 39 -5.62 -42.48 27.48
C ALA A 39 -4.70 -42.36 28.70
N SER A 40 -4.36 -41.13 29.07
CA SER A 40 -3.67 -40.81 30.32
C SER A 40 -4.48 -39.75 31.06
N PRO A 41 -4.48 -39.81 32.41
CA PRO A 41 -5.54 -39.32 33.26
C PRO A 41 -5.41 -37.82 33.53
N PHE A 42 -6.53 -37.20 33.94
CA PHE A 42 -6.51 -35.92 34.64
C PHE A 42 -5.52 -36.04 35.83
N GLN A 43 -4.36 -35.39 35.70
CA GLN A 43 -3.41 -35.26 36.79
C GLN A 43 -4.00 -34.29 37.82
N THR A 44 -4.31 -34.84 38.98
CA THR A 44 -4.62 -34.11 40.20
C THR A 44 -3.45 -33.17 40.51
N VAL A 45 -3.71 -31.86 40.50
CA VAL A 45 -2.75 -30.82 40.86
C VAL A 45 -2.33 -31.02 42.31
N ASN A 46 -1.06 -31.35 42.54
CA ASN A 46 -0.50 -31.54 43.86
C ASN A 46 -0.07 -30.17 44.43
N ILE A 47 -1.02 -29.43 45.00
CA ILE A 47 -0.74 -28.19 45.74
C ILE A 47 -0.17 -28.58 47.10
N HIS A 48 1.08 -28.19 47.39
CA HIS A 48 1.66 -28.40 48.70
C HIS A 48 0.86 -27.66 49.80
N ASN A 49 0.45 -28.44 50.79
CA ASN A 49 -0.36 -28.14 51.97
C ASN A 49 0.04 -26.89 52.76
N ASN A 50 -0.94 -26.02 53.02
CA ASN A 50 -1.56 -25.83 54.36
C ASN A 50 -2.39 -24.53 54.40
N LYS A 51 -3.67 -24.55 53.95
CA LYS A 51 -4.77 -23.64 54.43
C LYS A 51 -6.12 -23.71 53.69
N ALA A 52 -6.31 -24.56 52.68
CA ALA A 52 -7.61 -24.71 52.01
C ALA A 52 -8.08 -26.17 52.01
N LYS A 53 -9.32 -26.41 52.42
CA LYS A 53 -10.03 -27.68 52.26
C LYS A 53 -11.36 -27.37 51.57
N SER A 54 -11.60 -28.00 50.43
CA SER A 54 -12.76 -27.91 49.52
C SER A 54 -12.70 -26.83 48.41
N ILE A 55 -12.37 -27.30 47.20
CA ILE A 55 -12.63 -26.63 45.92
C ILE A 55 -14.00 -27.15 45.47
N ILE A 56 -14.99 -26.28 45.29
CA ILE A 56 -16.28 -26.63 44.72
C ILE A 56 -16.33 -26.05 43.31
N THR A 57 -16.37 -26.90 42.30
CA THR A 57 -16.45 -26.49 40.90
C THR A 57 -17.92 -26.48 40.44
N ASN A 58 -18.44 -25.31 40.07
CA ASN A 58 -19.61 -25.21 39.20
C ASN A 58 -19.11 -25.08 37.75
N LYS A 59 -19.90 -25.50 36.75
CA LYS A 59 -19.61 -25.38 35.31
C LYS A 59 -19.39 -23.94 34.80
N VAL A 60 -19.50 -22.94 35.68
CA VAL A 60 -19.44 -21.51 35.34
C VAL A 60 -18.25 -20.80 36.00
N ALA A 61 -17.79 -21.20 37.20
CA ALA A 61 -16.55 -20.71 37.84
C ALA A 61 -16.16 -21.59 39.06
N PRO A 62 -14.87 -21.93 39.27
CA PRO A 62 -14.40 -22.61 40.48
C PRO A 62 -14.39 -21.65 41.69
N VAL A 63 -14.80 -22.13 42.87
CA VAL A 63 -14.77 -21.35 44.12
C VAL A 63 -13.96 -22.11 45.19
N VAL A 64 -13.10 -21.38 45.91
CA VAL A 64 -12.30 -21.89 47.04
C VAL A 64 -12.82 -21.27 48.32
N ILE A 65 -13.13 -22.09 49.32
CA ILE A 65 -13.60 -21.63 50.63
C ILE A 65 -12.51 -21.88 51.66
N THR A 66 -12.21 -20.87 52.49
CA THR A 66 -11.19 -21.00 53.55
C THR A 66 -11.63 -21.91 54.68
N TYR A 67 -10.67 -22.44 55.45
CA TYR A 67 -10.88 -23.41 56.53
C TYR A 67 -11.95 -23.03 57.59
N ASN A 68 -12.25 -21.74 57.76
CA ASN A 68 -13.25 -21.26 58.72
C ASN A 68 -14.62 -20.94 58.08
N CYS A 69 -14.81 -21.24 56.79
CA CYS A 69 -16.00 -20.92 56.00
C CYS A 69 -16.41 -19.43 56.05
N ARG A 70 -15.47 -18.52 56.32
CA ARG A 70 -15.74 -17.07 56.39
C ARG A 70 -15.35 -16.29 55.14
N GLN A 71 -14.56 -16.91 54.25
CA GLN A 71 -14.09 -16.28 53.02
C GLN A 71 -14.29 -17.26 51.86
N GLU A 72 -14.93 -16.78 50.81
CA GLU A 72 -15.05 -17.44 49.52
C GLU A 72 -14.21 -16.68 48.49
N PHE A 73 -13.43 -17.39 47.69
CA PHE A 73 -12.67 -16.85 46.57
C PHE A 73 -13.20 -17.44 45.29
N GLN A 74 -13.68 -16.60 44.38
CA GLN A 74 -13.95 -17.00 43.02
C GLN A 74 -12.62 -17.02 42.26
N ILE A 75 -12.24 -18.17 41.70
CA ILE A 75 -11.05 -18.26 40.86
C ILE A 75 -11.39 -17.61 39.52
N HIS A 76 -10.97 -16.35 39.36
CA HIS A 76 -11.04 -15.62 38.09
C HIS A 76 -9.76 -15.74 37.25
N ASP A 77 -8.69 -16.28 37.84
CA ASP A 77 -7.44 -16.46 37.13
C ASP A 77 -7.60 -17.58 36.09
N ASP A 78 -7.39 -17.24 34.82
CA ASP A 78 -7.06 -18.23 33.80
C ASP A 78 -5.91 -19.07 34.35
N VAL A 79 -6.17 -20.35 34.63
CA VAL A 79 -5.14 -21.31 35.04
C VAL A 79 -3.96 -21.13 34.07
N LEU A 80 -2.76 -20.82 34.61
CA LEU A 80 -1.52 -20.61 33.85
C LEU A 80 -1.53 -21.49 32.61
N LYS A 81 -1.58 -20.86 31.42
CA LYS A 81 -1.79 -21.58 30.15
C LYS A 81 -0.83 -22.75 30.11
N SER A 82 -1.35 -23.97 30.01
CA SER A 82 -0.58 -25.23 30.10
C SER A 82 0.46 -25.42 28.99
N ASN A 83 0.70 -24.40 28.15
CA ASN A 83 1.43 -24.47 26.88
C ASN A 83 2.47 -23.35 26.74
N TYR A 84 3.09 -22.85 27.83
CA TYR A 84 4.20 -21.91 27.71
C TYR A 84 5.41 -22.57 27.05
N LYS A 85 5.98 -21.91 26.03
CA LYS A 85 7.15 -22.41 25.30
C LYS A 85 8.44 -21.96 25.99
N ILE A 86 9.42 -22.84 25.99
CA ILE A 86 10.77 -22.60 26.52
C ILE A 86 11.74 -22.64 25.34
N GLY A 87 12.72 -21.73 25.31
CA GLY A 87 13.76 -21.69 24.29
C GLY A 87 15.13 -21.39 24.87
N ARG A 88 16.16 -21.55 24.04
CA ARG A 88 17.56 -21.22 24.30
C ARG A 88 18.21 -20.65 23.04
N ILE A 89 19.11 -19.69 23.19
CA ILE A 89 19.85 -19.11 22.07
C ILE A 89 20.85 -20.13 21.51
N SER A 90 21.66 -20.73 22.39
CA SER A 90 22.61 -21.79 22.05
C SER A 90 22.48 -22.99 22.98
N ASP A 91 23.04 -24.15 22.60
CA ASP A 91 22.99 -25.37 23.41
C ASP A 91 23.74 -25.24 24.75
N ALA A 92 24.69 -24.31 24.84
CA ALA A 92 25.45 -24.00 26.04
C ALA A 92 24.71 -23.07 27.02
N MET A 93 23.58 -22.48 26.62
CA MET A 93 22.81 -21.54 27.44
C MET A 93 21.57 -22.19 28.07
N PRO A 94 21.14 -21.71 29.25
CA PRO A 94 19.97 -22.25 29.93
C PRO A 94 18.69 -21.96 29.14
N ALA A 95 17.81 -22.95 29.10
CA ALA A 95 16.50 -22.82 28.51
C ALA A 95 15.56 -22.07 29.47
N HIS A 96 14.81 -21.09 28.96
CA HIS A 96 13.88 -20.28 29.75
C HIS A 96 12.64 -19.91 28.92
N TYR A 97 11.59 -19.44 29.60
CA TYR A 97 10.31 -19.11 28.97
C TYR A 97 10.44 -18.00 27.93
N LEU A 98 9.78 -18.19 26.79
CA LEU A 98 9.74 -17.23 25.68
C LEU A 98 8.48 -16.37 25.77
N VAL A 99 8.66 -15.06 25.63
CA VAL A 99 7.55 -14.10 25.55
C VAL A 99 6.78 -14.33 24.25
N ARG A 100 5.45 -14.37 24.35
CA ARG A 100 4.51 -14.79 23.28
C ARG A 100 4.86 -16.15 22.65
N GLY A 101 5.66 -16.95 23.35
CA GLY A 101 6.14 -18.25 22.90
C GLY A 101 7.26 -18.22 21.85
N GLU A 102 7.79 -17.06 21.47
CA GLU A 102 8.75 -16.91 20.37
C GLU A 102 9.91 -15.95 20.65
N TYR A 103 9.76 -15.01 21.59
CA TYR A 103 10.69 -13.89 21.75
C TYR A 103 11.54 -13.97 23.01
N PHE A 104 12.78 -13.48 22.90
CA PHE A 104 13.73 -13.26 23.98
C PHE A 104 13.73 -11.78 24.40
N MET A 105 13.88 -11.49 25.69
CA MET A 105 13.98 -10.11 26.16
C MET A 105 15.42 -9.63 26.11
N VAL A 106 15.65 -8.56 25.36
CA VAL A 106 16.97 -7.96 25.12
C VAL A 106 17.00 -6.52 25.61
N GLN A 107 18.10 -6.11 26.25
CA GLN A 107 18.28 -4.74 26.69
C GLN A 107 18.18 -3.79 25.50
N ASP A 108 17.35 -2.76 25.64
CA ASP A 108 16.88 -2.01 24.49
C ASP A 108 17.98 -1.17 23.81
N VAL A 109 18.84 -0.54 24.61
CA VAL A 109 19.94 0.30 24.12
C VAL A 109 21.25 -0.32 24.56
N TYR A 110 22.09 -0.69 23.59
CA TYR A 110 23.44 -1.19 23.82
C TYR A 110 24.44 -0.03 23.95
N SER A 111 25.58 -0.27 24.60
CA SER A 111 26.51 0.78 25.03
C SER A 111 27.08 1.67 23.92
N LYS A 112 27.17 1.19 22.67
CA LYS A 112 27.68 1.97 21.53
C LYS A 112 26.61 2.82 20.82
N ALA A 113 25.35 2.75 21.28
CA ALA A 113 24.24 3.45 20.64
C ALA A 113 24.22 4.96 20.95
N ASP A 114 24.87 5.40 22.04
CA ASP A 114 24.97 6.81 22.43
C ASP A 114 26.21 7.49 21.81
N VAL A 115 26.06 7.99 20.58
CA VAL A 115 27.15 8.63 19.83
C VAL A 115 27.49 10.01 20.40
N LEU A 116 26.49 10.75 20.90
CA LEU A 116 26.68 12.08 21.50
C LEU A 116 27.17 12.02 22.96
N ASN A 117 27.24 10.82 23.56
CA ASN A 117 27.66 10.60 24.94
C ASN A 117 26.84 11.41 25.97
N THR A 118 25.53 11.54 25.76
CA THR A 118 24.64 12.35 26.60
C THR A 118 23.97 11.58 27.71
N SER A 119 24.09 10.24 27.74
CA SER A 119 23.47 9.41 28.78
C SER A 119 23.97 9.76 30.18
N GLY A 120 25.26 10.12 30.30
CA GLY A 120 25.85 10.48 31.60
C GLY A 120 25.54 11.91 32.06
N SER A 121 25.42 12.86 31.13
CA SER A 121 25.22 14.29 31.43
C SER A 121 23.75 14.69 31.48
N CYS A 122 22.92 14.12 30.61
CA CYS A 122 21.51 14.47 30.43
C CYS A 122 20.55 13.33 30.79
N GLY A 123 21.07 12.12 31.04
CA GLY A 123 20.27 10.95 31.43
C GLY A 123 19.69 10.14 30.26
N ALA A 124 19.86 10.58 29.01
CA ALA A 124 19.33 9.90 27.83
C ALA A 124 20.37 9.84 26.69
N PRO A 125 20.40 8.75 25.91
CA PRO A 125 21.31 8.62 24.77
C PRO A 125 20.91 9.59 23.65
N ASN A 126 21.89 10.16 22.94
CA ASN A 126 21.72 11.07 21.82
C ASN A 126 20.71 12.23 22.06
N PHE A 127 20.64 12.74 23.29
CA PHE A 127 19.79 13.87 23.69
C PHE A 127 20.31 15.16 23.08
N ARG A 128 19.49 15.83 22.27
CA ARG A 128 19.86 17.06 21.56
C ARG A 128 18.66 17.97 21.32
N GLN A 129 18.95 19.25 21.10
CA GLN A 129 17.99 20.23 20.62
C GLN A 129 18.17 20.42 19.11
N ALA A 130 17.08 20.64 18.36
CA ALA A 130 17.21 21.10 16.98
C ALA A 130 17.98 22.42 16.94
N LYS A 131 18.82 22.61 15.91
CA LYS A 131 19.55 23.86 15.72
C LYS A 131 18.54 25.00 15.56
N GLY A 132 18.84 26.16 16.12
CA GLY A 132 17.93 27.32 16.15
C GLY A 132 17.31 27.57 17.52
N THR A 133 16.24 28.37 17.56
CA THR A 133 15.60 28.85 18.80
C THR A 133 14.35 28.04 19.21
N TYR A 134 14.09 26.92 18.53
CA TYR A 134 12.91 26.09 18.79
C TYR A 134 13.09 25.25 20.05
N PRO A 135 12.09 25.19 20.96
CA PRO A 135 12.12 24.29 22.12
C PRO A 135 11.79 22.86 21.66
N LEU A 136 12.63 22.29 20.79
CA LEU A 136 12.39 21.02 20.12
C LEU A 136 13.58 20.09 20.33
N TYR A 137 13.32 18.93 20.92
CA TYR A 137 14.33 18.02 21.45
C TYR A 137 14.12 16.59 20.96
N GLY A 138 15.21 15.87 20.76
CA GLY A 138 15.21 14.46 20.40
C GLY A 138 16.15 13.65 21.28
N MET A 139 15.79 12.40 21.58
CA MET A 139 16.62 11.46 22.33
C MET A 139 16.37 10.00 21.90
N GLY A 140 17.27 9.10 22.29
CA GLY A 140 17.01 7.67 22.33
C GLY A 140 16.29 7.27 23.62
N GLN A 141 16.12 5.97 23.82
CA GLN A 141 15.34 5.41 24.92
C GLN A 141 16.12 5.51 26.25
N PRO A 142 15.66 6.31 27.23
CA PRO A 142 16.31 6.39 28.53
C PRO A 142 15.87 5.27 29.48
N SER A 143 16.58 5.12 30.59
CA SER A 143 16.04 4.48 31.80
C SER A 143 15.05 5.41 32.53
N LEU A 144 14.29 4.91 33.50
CA LEU A 144 13.37 5.75 34.28
C LEU A 144 14.10 6.91 34.99
N ASN A 145 15.23 6.64 35.63
CA ASN A 145 16.02 7.69 36.29
C ASN A 145 16.62 8.66 35.27
N GLY A 146 17.06 8.14 34.12
CA GLY A 146 17.51 8.95 33.00
C GLY A 146 16.44 9.91 32.48
N PHE A 147 15.21 9.41 32.31
CA PHE A 147 14.07 10.24 31.89
C PHE A 147 13.76 11.35 32.90
N LYS A 148 13.80 11.06 34.20
CA LYS A 148 13.63 12.08 35.25
C LYS A 148 14.70 13.17 35.16
N GLN A 149 15.95 12.81 34.85
CA GLN A 149 17.03 13.80 34.65
C GLN A 149 16.75 14.69 33.43
N VAL A 150 16.28 14.13 32.32
CA VAL A 150 15.87 14.91 31.13
C VAL A 150 14.78 15.92 31.49
N LEU A 151 13.75 15.51 32.24
CA LEU A 151 12.67 16.41 32.65
C LEU A 151 13.17 17.53 33.57
N GLN A 152 14.04 17.20 34.52
CA GLN A 152 14.67 18.20 35.40
C GLN A 152 15.53 19.18 34.61
N TRP A 153 16.25 18.70 33.60
CA TRP A 153 17.05 19.53 32.70
C TRP A 153 16.16 20.51 31.92
N LEU A 154 15.07 20.02 31.31
CA LEU A 154 14.12 20.87 30.57
C LEU A 154 13.48 21.93 31.47
N GLN A 155 13.12 21.57 32.70
CA GLN A 155 12.60 22.52 33.67
C GLN A 155 13.63 23.58 34.07
N ALA A 156 14.90 23.18 34.22
CA ALA A 156 16.00 24.12 34.51
C ALA A 156 16.25 25.10 33.36
N GLN A 157 15.95 24.73 32.12
CA GLN A 157 15.98 25.63 30.95
C GLN A 157 14.77 26.59 30.88
N GLY A 158 13.81 26.49 31.82
CA GLY A 158 12.66 27.38 31.91
C GLY A 158 11.49 27.01 31.00
N HIS A 159 11.39 25.74 30.58
CA HIS A 159 10.22 25.21 29.89
C HIS A 159 9.10 24.91 30.89
N GLU A 160 7.94 25.53 30.67
CA GLU A 160 6.75 25.40 31.54
C GLU A 160 5.82 24.27 31.12
N GLU A 161 5.87 23.86 29.85
CA GLU A 161 5.08 22.78 29.28
C GLU A 161 5.99 21.90 28.42
N VAL A 162 5.92 20.58 28.63
CA VAL A 162 6.66 19.59 27.85
C VAL A 162 5.66 18.57 27.30
N LEU A 163 5.67 18.40 25.97
CA LEU A 163 4.92 17.38 25.24
C LEU A 163 5.88 16.27 24.83
N PHE A 164 5.69 15.08 25.39
CA PHE A 164 6.57 13.94 25.14
C PHE A 164 5.93 12.96 24.14
N PHE A 165 6.61 12.73 23.03
CA PHE A 165 6.21 11.82 21.96
C PHE A 165 7.13 10.60 21.93
N CYS A 166 6.60 9.44 22.30
CA CYS A 166 7.25 8.17 22.05
C CYS A 166 6.89 7.69 20.64
N VAL A 167 7.88 7.72 19.74
CA VAL A 167 7.66 7.44 18.31
C VAL A 167 7.96 6.00 17.91
N ARG A 168 7.82 5.06 18.86
CA ARG A 168 8.17 3.64 18.68
C ARG A 168 6.97 2.79 18.34
N GLU A 169 7.12 1.92 17.34
CA GLU A 169 6.12 0.91 16.95
C GLU A 169 6.23 -0.38 17.79
N GLU A 170 7.41 -0.66 18.32
CA GLU A 170 7.73 -1.87 19.08
C GLU A 170 7.40 -1.72 20.58
N PRO A 171 6.97 -2.81 21.26
CA PRO A 171 6.68 -2.78 22.69
C PRO A 171 7.95 -2.68 23.53
N VAL A 172 7.91 -1.87 24.59
CA VAL A 172 9.03 -1.71 25.54
C VAL A 172 8.52 -1.96 26.96
N VAL A 173 9.24 -2.77 27.71
CA VAL A 173 8.99 -2.97 29.15
C VAL A 173 10.22 -2.62 29.95
N PHE A 174 10.05 -2.12 31.16
CA PHE A 174 11.13 -1.71 32.02
C PHE A 174 11.23 -2.64 33.21
N LEU A 175 12.41 -3.20 33.42
CA LEU A 175 12.67 -4.14 34.51
C LEU A 175 13.48 -3.45 35.60
N HIS A 176 13.11 -3.71 36.85
CA HIS A 176 13.82 -3.18 38.00
C HIS A 176 15.21 -3.82 38.13
N LYS A 177 16.25 -2.98 38.12
CA LYS A 177 17.66 -3.35 38.24
C LYS A 177 18.42 -2.27 39.01
N ASP A 178 19.07 -2.64 40.11
CA ASP A 178 19.94 -1.77 40.92
C ASP A 178 19.33 -0.39 41.27
N ALA A 179 18.07 -0.38 41.73
CA ALA A 179 17.28 0.82 42.07
C ALA A 179 16.92 1.74 40.88
N ASN A 180 16.97 1.20 39.66
CA ASN A 180 16.51 1.87 38.44
C ASN A 180 15.58 0.92 37.65
N PHE A 181 14.86 1.48 36.68
CA PHE A 181 14.07 0.72 35.72
C PHE A 181 14.72 0.84 34.34
N VAL A 182 15.23 -0.28 33.85
CA VAL A 182 16.00 -0.37 32.60
C VAL A 182 15.11 -0.92 31.48
N PRO A 183 15.13 -0.34 30.27
CA PRO A 183 14.27 -0.76 29.16
C PRO A 183 14.75 -2.05 28.50
N TYR A 184 13.80 -2.93 28.20
CA TYR A 184 13.98 -4.20 27.47
C TYR A 184 12.92 -4.33 26.37
N THR A 185 13.30 -4.95 25.26
CA THR A 185 12.40 -5.23 24.11
C THR A 185 12.44 -6.70 23.71
N PRO A 186 11.30 -7.27 23.25
CA PRO A 186 11.26 -8.63 22.72
C PRO A 186 11.94 -8.71 21.35
N ARG A 187 12.76 -9.75 21.14
CA ARG A 187 13.54 -9.99 19.92
C ARG A 187 13.43 -11.44 19.45
N ARG A 188 13.53 -11.65 18.14
CA ARG A 188 13.51 -12.97 17.51
C ARG A 188 14.87 -13.66 17.64
N LYS A 189 14.86 -14.99 17.73
CA LYS A 189 16.10 -15.77 17.82
C LYS A 189 16.98 -15.59 16.58
N GLU A 190 16.34 -15.48 15.42
CA GLU A 190 17.00 -15.43 14.12
C GLU A 190 17.82 -14.13 13.95
N ASN A 191 17.35 -13.04 14.56
CA ASN A 191 18.04 -11.75 14.54
C ASN A 191 17.73 -10.92 15.80
N LEU A 192 18.63 -10.98 16.78
CA LEU A 192 18.48 -10.26 18.05
C LEU A 192 18.74 -8.75 17.93
N HIS A 193 19.36 -8.31 16.82
CA HIS A 193 19.66 -6.89 16.58
C HIS A 193 18.44 -6.11 16.06
N GLU A 194 17.47 -6.78 15.44
CA GLU A 194 16.32 -6.14 14.80
C GLU A 194 15.09 -6.11 15.71
N ASN A 195 14.34 -5.00 15.68
CA ASN A 195 13.13 -4.87 16.48
C ASN A 195 12.00 -5.66 15.82
N LEU A 196 10.92 -5.86 16.56
CA LEU A 196 9.67 -6.28 15.95
C LEU A 196 9.09 -5.13 15.11
N HIS A 197 8.68 -5.44 13.89
CA HIS A 197 8.08 -4.50 12.95
C HIS A 197 6.67 -4.94 12.56
N GLY A 198 5.80 -3.99 12.18
CA GLY A 198 4.48 -4.31 11.62
C GLY A 198 3.44 -4.87 12.60
N LEU A 199 3.59 -4.60 13.90
CA LEU A 199 2.74 -5.14 14.97
C LEU A 199 1.34 -4.50 15.05
N GLN A 200 1.11 -3.36 14.39
CA GLN A 200 -0.13 -2.58 14.51
C GLN A 200 -1.39 -3.28 13.98
N LYS A 201 -1.27 -4.43 13.31
CA LYS A 201 -2.41 -5.10 12.64
C LYS A 201 -3.32 -5.91 13.58
N GLU A 202 -2.85 -6.32 14.76
CA GLU A 202 -3.58 -7.27 15.62
C GLU A 202 -4.12 -6.64 16.92
N GLU A 203 -3.37 -5.71 17.55
CA GLU A 203 -3.72 -5.04 18.81
C GLU A 203 -2.85 -3.78 19.04
N PRO A 204 -3.30 -2.78 19.85
CA PRO A 204 -2.48 -1.64 20.24
C PRO A 204 -1.19 -2.09 20.95
N VAL A 205 -0.06 -1.44 20.69
CA VAL A 205 1.24 -1.82 21.26
C VAL A 205 1.24 -1.77 22.79
N GLU A 206 0.46 -0.87 23.38
CA GLU A 206 0.27 -0.75 24.83
C GLU A 206 -0.41 -2.00 25.42
N SER A 207 -1.35 -2.60 24.68
CA SER A 207 -2.00 -3.86 25.08
C SER A 207 -1.01 -5.02 25.03
N LEU A 208 -0.11 -5.01 24.05
CA LEU A 208 0.98 -5.97 23.95
C LEU A 208 1.98 -5.79 25.10
N GLU A 209 2.36 -4.57 25.47
CA GLU A 209 3.22 -4.29 26.63
C GLU A 209 2.63 -4.85 27.94
N LEU A 210 1.31 -4.67 28.16
CA LEU A 210 0.60 -5.25 29.31
C LEU A 210 0.60 -6.79 29.29
N THR A 211 0.39 -7.38 28.11
CA THR A 211 0.44 -8.84 27.93
C THR A 211 1.83 -9.38 28.25
N ILE A 212 2.89 -8.71 27.76
CA ILE A 212 4.29 -9.06 28.05
C ILE A 212 4.57 -8.94 29.54
N ARG A 213 4.12 -7.86 30.21
CA ARG A 213 4.28 -7.71 31.66
C ARG A 213 3.69 -8.90 32.43
N LYS A 214 2.45 -9.28 32.10
CA LYS A 214 1.78 -10.43 32.73
C LYS A 214 2.56 -11.72 32.51
N GLU A 215 2.99 -11.98 31.28
CA GLU A 215 3.79 -13.17 30.94
C GLU A 215 5.12 -13.20 31.72
N LEU A 216 5.86 -12.09 31.76
CA LEU A 216 7.14 -12.01 32.49
C LEU A 216 6.97 -12.28 33.98
N HIS A 217 5.94 -11.74 34.60
CA HIS A 217 5.62 -11.99 36.01
C HIS A 217 5.21 -13.45 36.26
N ASP A 218 4.39 -14.04 35.39
CA ASP A 218 4.00 -15.45 35.47
C ASP A 218 5.20 -16.39 35.29
N PHE A 219 6.08 -16.09 34.32
CA PHE A 219 7.30 -16.84 34.07
C PHE A 219 8.29 -16.76 35.22
N ALA A 220 8.42 -15.59 35.84
CA ALA A 220 9.23 -15.42 37.04
C ALA A 220 8.68 -16.25 38.20
N LYS A 221 7.37 -16.21 38.46
CA LYS A 221 6.74 -17.05 39.50
C LYS A 221 6.96 -18.54 39.29
N LEU A 222 6.96 -18.98 38.03
CA LEU A 222 7.25 -20.37 37.66
C LEU A 222 8.73 -20.76 37.83
N ASN A 223 9.63 -19.79 37.96
CA ASN A 223 11.08 -19.99 38.02
C ASN A 223 11.71 -19.25 39.21
N GLU A 224 11.18 -19.51 40.42
CA GLU A 224 11.71 -18.98 41.70
C GLU A 224 11.88 -17.45 41.74
N ASN A 225 10.94 -16.71 41.13
CA ASN A 225 10.97 -15.25 40.98
C ASN A 225 12.16 -14.74 40.15
N ILE A 226 12.69 -15.55 39.24
CA ILE A 226 13.80 -15.20 38.35
C ILE A 226 13.36 -15.29 36.89
N PHE A 227 13.65 -14.24 36.12
CA PHE A 227 13.55 -14.24 34.66
C PHE A 227 14.92 -13.99 34.02
N TYR A 228 15.11 -14.49 32.80
CA TYR A 228 16.38 -14.39 32.07
C TYR A 228 16.27 -13.34 30.96
N VAL A 229 17.24 -12.44 30.88
CA VAL A 229 17.33 -11.40 29.85
C VAL A 229 18.72 -11.36 29.24
N TYR A 230 18.86 -10.67 28.11
CA TYR A 230 20.13 -10.52 27.40
C TYR A 230 20.55 -9.05 27.34
N ASN A 231 21.75 -8.71 27.81
CA ASN A 231 22.30 -7.35 27.75
C ASN A 231 23.35 -7.20 26.64
N ASP A 232 24.21 -8.21 26.45
CA ASP A 232 25.23 -8.27 25.40
C ASP A 232 24.87 -9.32 24.34
N ILE A 233 24.39 -8.86 23.20
CA ILE A 233 24.06 -9.72 22.04
C ILE A 233 25.21 -9.84 21.03
N GLU A 234 26.32 -9.11 21.20
CA GLU A 234 27.48 -9.19 20.29
C GLU A 234 28.39 -10.37 20.65
N PHE A 235 28.71 -10.52 21.95
CA PHE A 235 29.65 -11.53 22.43
C PHE A 235 29.04 -12.52 23.43
N PHE A 236 27.82 -12.26 23.91
CA PHE A 236 27.14 -13.06 24.94
C PHE A 236 27.98 -13.26 26.21
N LYS A 237 28.79 -12.27 26.57
CA LYS A 237 29.65 -12.37 27.74
C LYS A 237 28.80 -12.34 29.01
N ASP A 238 28.93 -13.38 29.83
CA ASP A 238 28.18 -13.55 31.07
C ASP A 238 26.64 -13.60 30.87
N GLU A 239 26.16 -14.05 29.70
CA GLU A 239 24.73 -14.16 29.37
C GLU A 239 24.17 -15.59 29.52
N PRO A 240 22.85 -15.77 29.77
CA PRO A 240 21.85 -14.74 30.06
C PRO A 240 21.93 -14.21 31.48
N GLN A 241 21.56 -12.94 31.64
CA GLN A 241 21.49 -12.25 32.92
C GLN A 241 20.19 -12.58 33.67
N LYS A 242 20.29 -12.74 34.99
CA LYS A 242 19.15 -13.05 35.87
C LYS A 242 18.55 -11.76 36.44
N ILE A 243 17.25 -11.57 36.29
CA ILE A 243 16.49 -10.49 36.91
C ILE A 243 15.50 -11.09 37.92
N SER A 244 15.45 -10.53 39.12
CA SER A 244 14.46 -10.94 40.13
C SER A 244 13.18 -10.13 39.95
N ILE A 245 12.06 -10.83 39.79
CA ILE A 245 10.72 -10.26 39.65
C ILE A 245 9.84 -10.92 40.70
N THR A 246 9.54 -10.18 41.76
CA THR A 246 8.80 -10.67 42.94
C THR A 246 7.34 -10.23 42.92
N CYS A 247 7.07 -9.10 42.29
CA CYS A 247 5.73 -8.53 42.15
C CYS A 247 5.58 -7.81 40.81
N GLU A 248 4.34 -7.43 40.47
CA GLU A 248 4.05 -6.72 39.22
C GLU A 248 4.71 -5.34 39.16
N GLU A 249 4.95 -4.68 40.31
CA GLU A 249 5.64 -3.38 40.40
C GLU A 249 7.13 -3.45 40.04
N ASP A 250 7.73 -4.65 39.95
CA ASP A 250 9.10 -4.82 39.46
C ASP A 250 9.20 -4.67 37.93
N ILE A 251 8.05 -4.54 37.24
CA ILE A 251 7.92 -4.37 35.80
C ILE A 251 7.03 -3.17 35.48
N HIS A 252 7.56 -2.17 34.78
CA HIS A 252 6.74 -1.06 34.28
C HIS A 252 6.58 -1.10 32.76
N VAL A 253 5.41 -0.68 32.26
CA VAL A 253 5.19 -0.43 30.82
C VAL A 253 5.51 1.01 30.44
N THR A 254 5.57 1.33 29.14
CA THR A 254 5.94 2.69 28.69
C THR A 254 5.00 3.76 29.24
N GLU A 255 3.69 3.51 29.18
CA GLU A 255 2.67 4.44 29.69
C GLU A 255 2.91 4.79 31.17
N GLU A 256 3.25 3.81 32.00
CA GLU A 256 3.52 4.01 33.42
C GLU A 256 4.80 4.82 33.65
N VAL A 257 5.89 4.48 32.96
CA VAL A 257 7.17 5.20 33.06
C VAL A 257 7.02 6.67 32.67
N TYR A 258 6.24 6.94 31.63
CA TYR A 258 6.14 8.29 31.06
C TYR A 258 4.98 9.12 31.59
N LYS A 259 3.86 8.53 32.06
CA LYS A 259 2.76 9.30 32.69
C LYS A 259 2.95 9.51 34.19
N ARG A 260 3.55 8.56 34.93
CA ARG A 260 3.69 8.70 36.40
C ARG A 260 4.46 9.97 36.83
N PRO A 261 5.50 10.45 36.11
CA PRO A 261 6.16 11.71 36.44
C PRO A 261 5.23 12.93 36.47
N MET A 262 4.09 12.90 35.76
CA MET A 262 3.07 13.97 35.79
C MET A 262 2.53 14.24 37.19
N PHE A 263 2.45 13.23 38.06
CA PHE A 263 2.00 13.41 39.44
C PHE A 263 3.00 14.18 40.30
N THR A 264 4.27 14.15 39.93
CA THR A 264 5.37 14.80 40.67
C THR A 264 5.86 16.09 40.03
N MET A 265 5.57 16.30 38.74
CA MET A 265 6.05 17.44 37.95
C MET A 265 4.86 18.09 37.21
N PRO A 266 4.14 19.05 37.84
CA PRO A 266 2.91 19.64 37.27
C PRO A 266 3.08 20.39 35.94
N ALA A 267 4.32 20.80 35.62
CA ALA A 267 4.70 21.42 34.35
C ALA A 267 4.74 20.41 33.18
N TYR A 268 4.88 19.12 33.48
CA TYR A 268 4.85 18.04 32.50
C TYR A 268 3.40 17.62 32.26
N ARG A 269 2.89 17.85 31.04
CA ARG A 269 1.44 17.78 30.78
C ARG A 269 0.98 16.59 29.98
N LEU A 270 1.73 16.12 28.97
CA LEU A 270 1.19 15.17 28.00
C LEU A 270 2.24 14.16 27.52
N TYR A 271 1.89 12.87 27.63
CA TYR A 271 2.57 11.75 26.98
C TYR A 271 1.71 11.28 25.81
N TYR A 272 2.36 11.11 24.66
CA TYR A 272 1.76 10.62 23.44
C TYR A 272 2.56 9.44 22.88
N ARG A 273 1.85 8.39 22.45
CA ARG A 273 2.40 7.32 21.63
C ARG A 273 2.04 7.60 20.16
N LEU A 274 3.05 7.81 19.32
CA LEU A 274 2.91 8.03 17.88
C LEU A 274 3.82 7.05 17.12
N PRO A 275 3.39 5.80 16.91
CA PRO A 275 4.26 4.75 16.39
C PRO A 275 4.66 4.99 14.93
N LEU A 276 5.78 5.69 14.70
CA LEU A 276 6.32 5.93 13.37
C LEU A 276 7.08 4.70 12.85
N PRO A 277 6.99 4.40 11.54
CA PRO A 277 7.66 3.23 10.97
C PRO A 277 9.18 3.40 11.00
N ALA A 278 9.90 2.30 11.28
CA ALA A 278 11.37 2.31 11.25
C ALA A 278 11.93 2.55 9.85
N GLU A 279 11.25 2.03 8.82
CA GLU A 279 11.60 2.13 7.40
C GLU A 279 10.43 2.70 6.59
N GLY A 280 10.72 3.50 5.56
CA GLY A 280 9.70 4.17 4.73
C GLY A 280 9.04 5.40 5.38
N ALA A 281 8.07 6.00 4.69
CA ALA A 281 7.34 7.18 5.16
C ALA A 281 6.14 6.83 6.07
N PRO A 282 5.80 7.68 7.07
CA PRO A 282 4.62 7.48 7.92
C PRO A 282 3.33 7.32 7.13
N LEU A 283 2.35 6.65 7.72
CA LEU A 283 1.00 6.59 7.18
C LEU A 283 0.29 7.93 7.35
N GLU A 284 -0.68 8.22 6.48
CA GLU A 284 -1.48 9.45 6.54
C GLU A 284 -2.22 9.57 7.88
N GLU A 285 -2.61 8.42 8.44
CA GLU A 285 -3.20 8.29 9.79
C GLU A 285 -2.21 8.73 10.89
N ASP A 286 -0.90 8.53 10.71
CA ASP A 286 0.13 8.99 11.65
C ASP A 286 0.25 10.53 11.62
N PHE A 287 0.16 11.15 10.45
CA PHE A 287 0.13 12.61 10.32
C PHE A 287 -1.14 13.20 10.94
N ASP A 288 -2.31 12.56 10.71
CA ASP A 288 -3.56 12.94 11.35
C ASP A 288 -3.46 12.86 12.88
N ALA A 289 -2.93 11.75 13.39
CA ALA A 289 -2.71 11.56 14.82
C ALA A 289 -1.76 12.64 15.36
N PHE A 290 -0.65 12.91 14.69
CA PHE A 290 0.30 13.96 15.09
C PHE A 290 -0.35 15.35 15.17
N VAL A 291 -1.10 15.75 14.14
CA VAL A 291 -1.82 17.03 14.14
C VAL A 291 -2.86 17.09 15.26
N ASN A 292 -3.63 16.02 15.47
CA ASN A 292 -4.63 15.95 16.53
C ASN A 292 -4.00 16.07 17.93
N MET A 293 -2.89 15.38 18.17
CA MET A 293 -2.14 15.47 19.43
C MET A 293 -1.61 16.89 19.71
N LEU A 294 -1.22 17.62 18.66
CA LEU A 294 -0.81 19.02 18.80
C LEU A 294 -2.00 19.94 19.10
N ARG A 295 -3.17 19.67 18.52
CA ARG A 295 -4.41 20.44 18.78
C ARG A 295 -4.89 20.35 20.22
N GLU A 296 -4.61 19.25 20.91
CA GLU A 296 -4.95 19.07 22.33
C GLU A 296 -4.18 20.03 23.25
N SER A 297 -3.01 20.55 22.81
CA SER A 297 -2.31 21.59 23.57
C SER A 297 -2.89 22.98 23.26
N SER A 298 -3.47 23.60 24.28
CA SER A 298 -4.01 24.97 24.20
C SER A 298 -2.98 26.04 23.79
N ALA A 299 -1.68 25.76 23.92
CA ALA A 299 -0.60 26.66 23.52
C ALA A 299 -0.28 26.58 22.01
N LEU A 300 -0.74 25.53 21.33
CA LEU A 300 -0.53 25.29 19.89
C LEU A 300 -1.83 25.48 19.09
N THR A 301 -2.96 25.80 19.74
CA THR A 301 -4.25 26.04 19.07
C THR A 301 -4.34 27.45 18.50
N VAL A 302 -4.80 27.56 17.25
CA VAL A 302 -5.03 28.84 16.55
C VAL A 302 -6.14 29.64 17.24
N GLY A 303 -5.84 30.90 17.63
CA GLY A 303 -6.86 31.88 18.04
C GLY A 303 -6.80 32.43 19.47
N HIS A 304 -5.79 32.12 20.28
CA HIS A 304 -5.63 32.73 21.61
C HIS A 304 -4.72 33.96 21.62
N ALA A 305 -5.23 35.07 22.18
CA ALA A 305 -4.65 36.41 22.15
C ALA A 305 -3.57 36.71 23.22
N ALA A 306 -2.81 35.71 23.68
CA ALA A 306 -1.72 35.93 24.64
C ALA A 306 -0.44 35.19 24.20
N PRO A 307 0.74 35.84 24.25
CA PRO A 307 2.01 35.15 23.98
C PRO A 307 2.31 34.22 25.17
N ARG A 308 1.87 32.96 25.08
CA ARG A 308 2.42 31.89 25.91
C ARG A 308 3.70 31.38 25.25
N ARG A 309 4.73 31.08 26.06
CA ARG A 309 5.93 30.41 25.56
C ARG A 309 5.51 29.10 24.89
N LEU A 310 6.10 28.81 23.73
CA LEU A 310 5.84 27.57 23.00
C LEU A 310 6.21 26.37 23.90
N PRO A 311 5.39 25.30 23.94
CA PRO A 311 5.71 24.11 24.70
C PRO A 311 6.95 23.42 24.12
N ALA A 312 7.73 22.78 24.98
CA ALA A 312 8.86 21.97 24.55
C ALA A 312 8.38 20.64 23.97
N LEU A 313 8.75 20.34 22.72
CA LEU A 313 8.46 19.06 22.09
C LEU A 313 9.65 18.12 22.31
N LEU A 314 9.42 16.97 22.93
CA LEU A 314 10.44 15.96 23.17
C LEU A 314 10.08 14.66 22.44
N PHE A 315 10.93 14.23 21.51
CA PHE A 315 10.72 13.02 20.71
C PHE A 315 11.70 11.91 21.11
N SER A 316 11.22 10.68 21.27
CA SER A 316 12.07 9.53 21.59
C SER A 316 11.74 8.28 20.77
N CYS A 317 12.80 7.65 20.25
CA CYS A 317 12.77 6.30 19.67
C CYS A 317 13.81 5.41 20.37
N GLN A 318 14.13 4.22 19.84
CA GLN A 318 15.15 3.35 20.44
C GLN A 318 16.51 4.06 20.62
N VAL A 319 17.13 4.51 19.52
CA VAL A 319 18.49 5.09 19.55
C VAL A 319 18.49 6.62 19.47
N GLY A 320 17.42 7.24 19.00
CA GLY A 320 17.34 8.70 18.85
C GLY A 320 17.81 9.23 17.49
N VAL A 321 17.93 8.35 16.49
CA VAL A 321 18.39 8.69 15.13
C VAL A 321 17.20 8.76 14.17
N GLY A 322 16.93 7.77 13.31
CA GLY A 322 15.98 7.86 12.19
C GLY A 322 14.58 8.41 12.54
N ARG A 323 13.77 7.66 13.31
CA ARG A 323 12.39 8.06 13.68
C ARG A 323 12.32 9.34 14.50
N THR A 324 13.23 9.51 15.46
CA THR A 324 13.33 10.74 16.27
C THR A 324 13.62 11.93 15.37
N ASN A 325 14.53 11.79 14.40
CA ASN A 325 14.89 12.87 13.48
C ASN A 325 13.71 13.26 12.59
N LEU A 326 12.99 12.26 12.06
CA LEU A 326 11.78 12.51 11.28
C LEU A 326 10.74 13.28 12.11
N ALA A 327 10.48 12.84 13.35
CA ALA A 327 9.53 13.50 14.24
C ALA A 327 9.98 14.93 14.62
N MET A 328 11.29 15.14 14.80
CA MET A 328 11.87 16.48 15.02
C MET A 328 11.64 17.40 13.83
N ILE A 329 11.77 16.90 12.59
CA ILE A 329 11.49 17.67 11.38
C ILE A 329 10.00 18.02 11.31
N LEU A 330 9.09 17.07 11.58
CA LEU A 330 7.65 17.33 11.64
C LEU A 330 7.30 18.41 12.66
N GLY A 331 7.87 18.33 13.86
CA GLY A 331 7.67 19.36 14.90
C GLY A 331 8.24 20.72 14.49
N THR A 332 9.38 20.74 13.78
CA THR A 332 9.99 21.98 13.26
C THR A 332 9.08 22.65 12.23
N LEU A 333 8.49 21.88 11.31
CA LEU A 333 7.55 22.39 10.31
C LEU A 333 6.31 23.02 10.94
N VAL A 334 5.75 22.39 11.99
CA VAL A 334 4.62 22.97 12.72
C VAL A 334 5.04 24.22 13.49
N MET A 335 6.18 24.21 14.18
CA MET A 335 6.70 25.36 14.93
C MET A 335 6.99 26.57 14.02
N ASN A 336 7.47 26.33 12.80
CA ASN A 336 7.66 27.38 11.78
C ASN A 336 6.34 28.10 11.47
N ARG A 337 5.22 27.37 11.37
CA ARG A 337 3.90 27.96 11.10
C ARG A 337 3.31 28.72 12.27
N LEU A 338 3.58 28.26 13.49
CA LEU A 338 3.08 28.90 14.71
C LEU A 338 3.76 30.25 15.02
N ARG A 339 5.04 30.43 14.65
CA ARG A 339 5.75 31.71 14.83
C ARG A 339 5.31 32.80 13.82
N GLY A 340 4.77 32.42 12.67
CA GLY A 340 4.47 33.34 11.56
C GLY A 340 5.71 33.98 10.94
N ASP A 341 5.54 34.71 9.83
CA ASP A 341 6.63 35.34 9.04
C ASP A 341 7.35 36.52 9.74
N SER A 342 7.12 36.72 11.04
CA SER A 342 7.47 37.97 11.75
C SER A 342 8.84 37.93 12.45
N GLU A 343 9.48 36.76 12.59
CA GLU A 343 10.86 36.65 13.06
C GLU A 343 11.77 36.10 11.96
N PRO A 344 13.00 36.64 11.81
CA PRO A 344 13.94 36.12 10.81
C PRO A 344 14.15 34.63 11.04
N HIS A 345 13.97 33.82 9.99
CA HIS A 345 14.26 32.40 10.04
C HIS A 345 15.67 32.20 10.60
N PRO A 346 15.87 31.29 11.58
CA PRO A 346 17.19 31.05 12.14
C PRO A 346 18.15 30.67 11.02
N GLN A 347 19.03 31.59 10.65
CA GLN A 347 20.08 31.34 9.68
C GLN A 347 21.07 30.35 10.30
N VAL A 348 21.35 29.27 9.58
CA VAL A 348 22.44 28.37 9.95
C VAL A 348 23.74 29.12 9.67
N GLU A 349 24.40 29.65 10.70
CA GLU A 349 25.73 30.22 10.55
C GLU A 349 26.72 29.11 10.13
N ASN A 350 27.34 29.31 8.96
CA ASN A 350 28.45 28.51 8.42
C ASN A 350 28.18 27.03 8.13
N ALA A 351 27.30 26.75 7.16
CA ALA A 351 27.43 25.55 6.34
C ALA A 351 27.96 25.98 4.96
N THR A 352 29.13 25.46 4.57
CA THR A 352 29.59 25.48 3.18
C THR A 352 28.44 24.97 2.33
N THR A 353 27.77 25.83 1.55
CA THR A 353 26.68 25.39 0.67
C THR A 353 27.23 24.29 -0.22
N PRO A 354 26.79 23.02 -0.05
CA PRO A 354 27.18 21.96 -0.96
C PRO A 354 26.71 22.39 -2.36
N GLU A 355 27.44 21.97 -3.40
CA GLU A 355 26.95 22.18 -4.77
C GLU A 355 25.49 21.69 -4.87
N PRO A 356 24.60 22.45 -5.53
CA PRO A 356 23.19 22.10 -5.62
C PRO A 356 23.05 20.73 -6.30
N LYS A 357 22.74 19.70 -5.50
CA LYS A 357 22.54 18.35 -6.00
C LYS A 357 21.31 18.30 -6.90
N PRO A 358 21.33 17.51 -7.99
CA PRO A 358 20.21 17.44 -8.91
C PRO A 358 18.98 16.90 -8.18
N LEU A 359 17.84 17.58 -8.37
CA LEU A 359 16.55 17.13 -7.85
C LEU A 359 16.03 15.94 -8.66
N PHE A 360 15.48 14.95 -7.95
CA PHE A 360 14.77 13.82 -8.57
C PHE A 360 13.56 14.31 -9.36
N GLN A 361 13.25 13.68 -10.49
CA GLN A 361 12.16 14.10 -11.38
C GLN A 361 10.80 14.09 -10.66
N VAL A 362 10.59 13.16 -9.74
CA VAL A 362 9.37 13.08 -8.92
C VAL A 362 9.20 14.33 -8.03
N ILE A 363 10.30 14.85 -7.44
CA ILE A 363 10.28 16.05 -6.61
C ILE A 363 10.08 17.30 -7.46
N GLN A 364 10.73 17.40 -8.63
CA GLN A 364 10.53 18.50 -9.58
C GLN A 364 9.07 18.59 -10.04
N THR A 365 8.46 17.43 -10.31
CA THR A 365 7.04 17.36 -10.69
C THR A 365 6.13 17.75 -9.53
N LEU A 366 6.49 17.40 -8.29
CA LEU A 366 5.74 17.77 -7.10
C LEU A 366 5.74 19.31 -6.91
N ILE A 367 6.92 19.93 -6.89
CA ILE A 367 7.06 21.37 -6.63
C ILE A 367 6.44 22.24 -7.73
N SER A 368 6.42 21.76 -8.98
CA SER A 368 5.81 22.49 -10.09
C SER A 368 4.28 22.49 -10.05
N LYS A 369 3.67 21.50 -9.39
CA LYS A 369 2.21 21.38 -9.23
C LYS A 369 1.68 21.96 -7.93
N LEU A 370 2.49 22.01 -6.87
CA LEU A 370 2.11 22.63 -5.60
C LEU A 370 2.08 24.15 -5.69
N SER A 371 1.11 24.78 -5.01
CA SER A 371 1.12 26.22 -4.78
C SER A 371 2.32 26.61 -3.92
N ASN A 372 3.15 27.54 -4.42
CA ASN A 372 4.42 27.93 -3.78
C ASN A 372 5.38 26.74 -3.53
N GLY A 373 5.36 25.72 -4.38
CA GLY A 373 6.09 24.47 -4.16
C GLY A 373 7.60 24.63 -3.91
N GLN A 374 8.25 25.61 -4.55
CA GLN A 374 9.66 25.92 -4.30
C GLN A 374 9.89 26.40 -2.86
N GLN A 375 9.08 27.34 -2.37
CA GLN A 375 9.15 27.82 -0.99
C GLN A 375 8.85 26.69 0.01
N VAL A 376 7.82 25.87 -0.26
CA VAL A 376 7.46 24.73 0.59
C VAL A 376 8.63 23.74 0.73
N MET A 377 9.34 23.48 -0.36
CA MET A 377 10.53 22.63 -0.38
C MET A 377 11.70 23.26 0.39
N GLU A 378 11.97 24.55 0.18
CA GLU A 378 13.05 25.27 0.89
C GLU A 378 12.85 25.30 2.41
N GLU A 379 11.61 25.47 2.87
CA GLU A 379 11.27 25.39 4.30
C GLU A 379 11.49 23.98 4.88
N VAL A 380 11.23 22.94 4.09
CA VAL A 380 11.53 21.55 4.46
C VAL A 380 13.03 21.29 4.50
N ASP A 381 13.77 21.78 3.51
CA ASP A 381 15.23 21.71 3.46
C ASP A 381 15.86 22.37 4.68
N GLN A 382 15.35 23.55 5.05
CA GLN A 382 15.76 24.24 6.26
C GLN A 382 15.44 23.41 7.51
N ALA A 383 14.23 22.87 7.63
CA ALA A 383 13.86 22.03 8.77
C ALA A 383 14.74 20.77 8.90
N ILE A 384 15.10 20.15 7.77
CA ILE A 384 16.06 19.03 7.71
C ILE A 384 17.44 19.48 8.19
N ALA A 385 17.94 20.62 7.70
CA ALA A 385 19.23 21.15 8.09
C ALA A 385 19.31 21.50 9.60
N LEU A 386 18.20 21.98 10.19
CA LEU A 386 18.13 22.24 11.63
C LEU A 386 18.18 20.94 12.46
N CYS A 387 17.72 19.82 11.90
CA CYS A 387 17.69 18.52 12.59
C CYS A 387 18.86 17.60 12.20
N SER A 388 19.74 17.99 11.27
CA SER A 388 20.68 17.07 10.59
C SER A 388 21.83 16.51 11.42
N GLU A 389 21.97 16.87 12.70
CA GLU A 389 23.12 16.50 13.54
C GLU A 389 23.39 14.99 13.60
N MET A 390 22.34 14.17 13.67
CA MET A 390 22.46 12.70 13.76
C MET A 390 22.11 11.98 12.45
N HIS A 391 21.29 12.59 11.61
CA HIS A 391 20.83 12.00 10.36
C HIS A 391 20.33 13.09 9.43
N ASP A 392 20.82 13.11 8.20
CA ASP A 392 20.31 13.97 7.14
C ASP A 392 19.57 13.10 6.10
N ILE A 393 18.26 13.30 6.00
CA ILE A 393 17.40 12.51 5.10
C ILE A 393 17.79 12.76 3.64
N LYS A 394 18.21 13.99 3.28
CA LYS A 394 18.59 14.31 1.90
C LYS A 394 19.91 13.67 1.53
N GLU A 395 20.91 13.77 2.40
CA GLU A 395 22.21 13.10 2.16
C GLU A 395 22.03 11.59 2.04
N ALA A 396 21.18 10.98 2.88
CA ALA A 396 20.89 9.55 2.82
C ALA A 396 20.33 9.10 1.46
N ILE A 397 19.49 9.91 0.80
CA ILE A 397 18.98 9.59 -0.55
C ILE A 397 20.14 9.49 -1.55
N TYR A 398 21.01 10.49 -1.58
CA TYR A 398 22.12 10.54 -2.54
C TYR A 398 23.21 9.51 -2.23
N GLU A 399 23.50 9.25 -0.95
CA GLU A 399 24.44 8.20 -0.56
C GLU A 399 23.97 6.81 -0.97
N ASN A 400 22.69 6.50 -0.75
CA ASN A 400 22.13 5.20 -1.15
C ASN A 400 22.08 5.06 -2.68
N LYS A 401 21.72 6.12 -3.41
CA LYS A 401 21.78 6.14 -4.88
C LYS A 401 23.21 5.93 -5.40
N SER A 402 24.19 6.61 -4.82
CA SER A 402 25.60 6.46 -5.21
C SER A 402 26.12 5.04 -4.91
N LYS A 403 25.74 4.45 -3.77
CA LYS A 403 26.05 3.04 -3.45
C LYS A 403 25.39 2.09 -4.44
N LEU A 404 24.14 2.33 -4.83
CA LEU A 404 23.42 1.54 -5.83
C LEU A 404 24.15 1.56 -7.19
N GLU A 405 24.51 2.74 -7.68
CA GLU A 405 25.22 2.93 -8.95
C GLU A 405 26.64 2.35 -8.95
N GLY A 406 27.28 2.29 -7.77
CA GLY A 406 28.62 1.73 -7.59
C GLY A 406 28.68 0.19 -7.58
N ILE A 407 27.55 -0.52 -7.57
CA ILE A 407 27.54 -2.00 -7.54
C ILE A 407 27.79 -2.57 -8.93
N GLY A 408 29.02 -3.08 -9.13
CA GLY A 408 29.41 -3.83 -10.33
C GLY A 408 28.73 -5.20 -10.43
N GLU A 409 29.13 -6.14 -9.57
CA GLU A 409 28.54 -7.48 -9.47
C GLU A 409 27.52 -7.54 -8.33
N ASP A 410 26.34 -8.05 -8.64
CA ASP A 410 25.25 -8.14 -7.69
C ASP A 410 25.35 -9.42 -6.85
N TYR A 411 25.45 -9.28 -5.53
CA TYR A 411 25.50 -10.38 -4.57
C TYR A 411 24.35 -10.25 -3.57
N GLN A 412 24.04 -11.31 -2.82
CA GLN A 412 22.91 -11.30 -1.91
C GLN A 412 23.27 -10.72 -0.53
N ILE A 413 22.43 -9.82 -0.02
CA ILE A 413 22.44 -9.32 1.35
C ILE A 413 21.04 -9.54 1.94
N GLN A 414 20.96 -10.21 3.09
CA GLN A 414 19.69 -10.45 3.80
C GLN A 414 18.58 -11.13 2.95
N GLY A 415 18.96 -11.95 1.97
CA GLY A 415 18.01 -12.65 1.09
C GLY A 415 17.51 -11.83 -0.10
N SER A 416 17.82 -10.53 -0.17
CA SER A 416 17.62 -9.67 -1.34
C SER A 416 18.92 -9.45 -2.10
N SER A 417 18.84 -9.03 -3.37
CA SER A 417 20.03 -8.53 -4.08
C SER A 417 20.57 -7.27 -3.39
N THR A 418 21.88 -7.03 -3.48
CA THR A 418 22.50 -5.81 -2.93
C THR A 418 21.94 -4.58 -3.64
N LYS A 419 21.66 -4.69 -4.94
CA LYS A 419 21.00 -3.64 -5.70
C LYS A 419 19.59 -3.39 -5.19
N ASP A 420 18.79 -4.44 -4.99
CA ASP A 420 17.43 -4.31 -4.45
C ASP A 420 17.44 -3.66 -3.06
N TYR A 421 18.40 -4.03 -2.21
CA TYR A 421 18.57 -3.45 -0.87
C TYR A 421 18.79 -1.94 -0.93
N PHE A 422 19.76 -1.47 -1.73
CA PHE A 422 20.04 -0.04 -1.84
C PHE A 422 18.98 0.74 -2.61
N LEU A 423 18.32 0.11 -3.59
CA LEU A 423 17.16 0.67 -4.28
C LEU A 423 16.02 0.95 -3.29
N HIS A 424 15.64 -0.05 -2.48
CA HIS A 424 14.60 0.12 -1.46
C HIS A 424 14.93 1.22 -0.46
N ARG A 425 16.18 1.31 0.03
CA ARG A 425 16.58 2.40 0.95
C ARG A 425 16.56 3.78 0.31
N THR A 426 16.92 3.87 -0.97
CA THR A 426 16.85 5.11 -1.75
C THR A 426 15.39 5.55 -1.87
N ILE A 427 14.50 4.65 -2.27
CA ILE A 427 13.06 4.91 -2.40
C ILE A 427 12.45 5.29 -1.05
N GLN A 428 12.74 4.56 0.02
CA GLN A 428 12.22 4.87 1.37
C GLN A 428 12.65 6.26 1.86
N SER A 429 13.89 6.66 1.61
CA SER A 429 14.39 7.98 1.99
C SER A 429 13.76 9.09 1.13
N LEU A 430 13.58 8.83 -0.17
CA LEU A 430 12.91 9.73 -1.11
C LEU A 430 11.42 9.88 -0.78
N GLU A 431 10.75 8.80 -0.38
CA GLU A 431 9.35 8.79 0.06
C GLU A 431 9.18 9.66 1.31
N ARG A 432 10.07 9.54 2.30
CA ARG A 432 10.06 10.41 3.49
C ARG A 432 10.17 11.88 3.11
N TYR A 433 11.14 12.22 2.26
CA TYR A 433 11.33 13.60 1.82
C TYR A 433 10.11 14.13 1.04
N PHE A 434 9.53 13.30 0.15
CA PHE A 434 8.30 13.62 -0.56
C PHE A 434 7.15 13.95 0.40
N TYR A 435 6.88 13.09 1.40
CA TYR A 435 5.81 13.33 2.37
C TYR A 435 6.07 14.54 3.26
N LEU A 436 7.33 14.88 3.57
CA LEU A 436 7.64 16.11 4.30
C LEU A 436 7.24 17.37 3.52
N ILE A 437 7.51 17.41 2.20
CA ILE A 437 7.07 18.50 1.31
C ILE A 437 5.55 18.57 1.26
N VAL A 438 4.90 17.43 1.07
CA VAL A 438 3.44 17.35 0.99
C VAL A 438 2.78 17.76 2.30
N PHE A 439 3.31 17.30 3.45
CA PHE A 439 2.84 17.70 4.76
C PHE A 439 3.02 19.20 4.99
N ASN A 440 4.15 19.78 4.59
CA ASN A 440 4.35 21.23 4.71
C ASN A 440 3.36 22.02 3.81
N ALA A 441 3.04 21.53 2.61
CA ALA A 441 1.99 22.11 1.76
C ALA A 441 0.61 22.05 2.43
N TYR A 442 0.26 20.91 3.04
CA TYR A 442 -0.95 20.77 3.85
C TYR A 442 -0.97 21.77 5.03
N LEU A 443 0.15 21.96 5.73
CA LEU A 443 0.23 22.92 6.83
C LEU A 443 0.00 24.36 6.36
N HIS A 444 0.52 24.76 5.20
CA HIS A 444 0.26 26.08 4.60
C HIS A 444 -1.23 26.32 4.37
N GLU A 445 -1.95 25.32 3.89
CA GLU A 445 -3.39 25.45 3.58
C GLU A 445 -4.25 25.37 4.85
N GLN A 446 -4.01 24.37 5.70
CA GLN A 446 -4.93 23.98 6.77
C GLN A 446 -4.65 24.64 8.12
N HIS A 447 -3.45 25.19 8.34
CA HIS A 447 -3.13 25.88 9.61
C HIS A 447 -4.07 27.06 9.87
N SER A 448 -4.30 27.92 8.87
CA SER A 448 -5.23 29.07 8.99
C SER A 448 -6.68 28.66 9.22
N LEU A 449 -7.03 27.43 8.79
CA LEU A 449 -8.36 26.83 8.94
C LEU A 449 -8.46 25.94 10.19
N ALA A 450 -7.48 25.99 11.09
CA ALA A 450 -7.43 25.18 12.32
C ALA A 450 -7.58 23.66 12.06
N PHE A 451 -7.04 23.17 10.94
CA PHE A 451 -7.04 21.75 10.57
C PHE A 451 -8.45 21.13 10.52
N VAL A 452 -9.39 21.83 9.87
CA VAL A 452 -10.77 21.32 9.64
C VAL A 452 -10.75 20.06 8.77
N CYS A 453 -9.86 20.00 7.77
CA CYS A 453 -9.61 18.80 6.98
C CYS A 453 -8.39 18.08 7.54
N SER A 454 -8.48 16.76 7.74
CA SER A 454 -7.33 15.96 8.15
C SER A 454 -6.33 15.81 7.00
N PHE A 455 -5.08 15.43 7.28
CA PHE A 455 -4.07 15.17 6.25
C PHE A 455 -4.52 14.04 5.32
N SER A 456 -5.07 12.95 5.85
CA SER A 456 -5.57 11.83 5.03
C SER A 456 -6.71 12.25 4.09
N GLN A 457 -7.65 13.07 4.57
CA GLN A 457 -8.75 13.62 3.75
C GLN A 457 -8.23 14.59 2.70
N TRP A 458 -7.27 15.45 3.08
CA TRP A 458 -6.64 16.40 2.16
C TRP A 458 -5.87 15.68 1.04
N MET A 459 -5.16 14.59 1.36
CA MET A 459 -4.51 13.73 0.38
C MET A 459 -5.52 13.10 -0.60
N CYS A 460 -6.68 12.64 -0.11
CA CYS A 460 -7.75 12.13 -0.97
C CYS A 460 -8.35 13.21 -1.88
N CYS A 461 -8.37 14.48 -1.42
CA CYS A 461 -8.76 15.62 -2.26
C CYS A 461 -7.71 15.99 -3.31
N HIS A 462 -6.47 15.53 -3.16
CA HIS A 462 -5.35 15.76 -4.07
C HIS A 462 -4.80 14.43 -4.64
N PRO A 463 -5.64 13.64 -5.34
CA PRO A 463 -5.30 12.28 -5.78
C PRO A 463 -4.09 12.22 -6.71
N TRP A 464 -3.76 13.30 -7.42
CA TRP A 464 -2.58 13.38 -8.26
C TRP A 464 -1.28 13.16 -7.47
N ILE A 465 -1.25 13.43 -6.16
CA ILE A 465 -0.10 13.18 -5.29
C ILE A 465 0.15 11.68 -5.16
N TYR A 466 -0.90 10.87 -5.00
CA TYR A 466 -0.79 9.40 -4.97
C TYR A 466 -0.25 8.82 -6.29
N ARG A 467 -0.65 9.40 -7.42
CA ARG A 467 -0.13 8.98 -8.74
C ARG A 467 1.32 9.38 -8.97
N LEU A 468 1.75 10.47 -8.35
CA LEU A 468 3.13 10.89 -8.42
C LEU A 468 4.00 9.98 -7.55
N LEU A 469 3.53 9.65 -6.33
CA LEU A 469 4.15 8.67 -5.44
C LEU A 469 4.32 7.30 -6.11
N SER A 470 3.32 6.83 -6.84
CA SER A 470 3.44 5.54 -7.53
C SER A 470 4.52 5.50 -8.59
N ARG A 471 4.97 6.65 -9.11
CA ARG A 471 6.03 6.71 -10.12
C ARG A 471 7.43 6.88 -9.55
N MET A 472 7.58 6.83 -8.23
CA MET A 472 8.86 7.11 -7.57
C MET A 472 9.97 6.17 -8.04
N ASP A 473 9.69 4.87 -8.10
CA ASP A 473 10.65 3.85 -8.55
C ASP A 473 11.00 4.01 -10.04
N LEU A 474 9.99 4.29 -10.87
CA LEU A 474 10.14 4.43 -12.32
C LEU A 474 10.79 5.75 -12.76
N SER A 475 10.71 6.80 -11.95
CA SER A 475 11.02 8.18 -12.37
C SER A 475 12.45 8.38 -12.89
N GLU A 476 13.39 7.56 -12.43
CA GLU A 476 14.80 7.62 -12.84
C GLU A 476 15.22 6.40 -13.69
N LEU A 477 14.30 5.48 -13.96
CA LEU A 477 14.57 4.23 -14.67
C LEU A 477 14.38 4.39 -16.18
N SER A 478 15.40 4.86 -16.90
CA SER A 478 15.44 4.75 -18.36
C SER A 478 16.29 3.55 -18.79
N ALA A 479 15.67 2.56 -19.42
CA ALA A 479 16.40 1.40 -19.91
C ALA A 479 17.05 1.68 -21.28
N PRO A 480 18.38 1.52 -21.42
CA PRO A 480 19.05 1.66 -22.70
C PRO A 480 18.59 0.61 -23.73
N PRO A 481 18.45 0.98 -25.02
CA PRO A 481 18.11 0.01 -26.07
C PRO A 481 19.19 -1.08 -26.23
N GLU A 482 20.45 -0.79 -25.84
CA GLU A 482 21.57 -1.73 -25.92
C GLU A 482 21.39 -2.95 -24.99
N LEU A 483 20.47 -2.91 -24.02
CA LEU A 483 20.18 -4.07 -23.17
C LEU A 483 19.65 -5.26 -23.99
N VAL A 484 18.92 -4.98 -25.07
CA VAL A 484 18.44 -6.03 -25.99
C VAL A 484 19.60 -6.62 -26.78
N THR A 485 20.50 -5.78 -27.31
CA THR A 485 21.62 -6.25 -28.15
C THR A 485 22.76 -6.87 -27.33
N LYS A 486 22.85 -6.57 -26.03
CA LYS A 486 23.74 -7.21 -25.06
C LYS A 486 23.17 -8.51 -24.45
N GLY A 487 21.93 -8.87 -24.79
CA GLY A 487 21.27 -10.08 -24.27
C GLY A 487 20.82 -9.99 -22.82
N ALA A 488 20.80 -8.79 -22.23
CA ALA A 488 20.23 -8.57 -20.90
C ALA A 488 18.69 -8.58 -20.94
N ARG A 489 18.10 -8.20 -22.08
CA ARG A 489 16.67 -8.30 -22.37
C ARG A 489 16.44 -9.09 -23.64
N VAL A 490 15.27 -9.71 -23.74
CA VAL A 490 14.87 -10.52 -24.90
C VAL A 490 13.67 -9.89 -25.61
N LEU A 491 13.55 -10.14 -26.91
CA LEU A 491 12.36 -9.74 -27.67
C LEU A 491 11.36 -10.89 -27.71
N VAL A 492 10.13 -10.64 -27.32
CA VAL A 492 9.06 -11.65 -27.33
C VAL A 492 8.03 -11.27 -28.37
N ALA A 493 7.61 -12.24 -29.19
CA ALA A 493 6.55 -12.00 -30.16
C ALA A 493 5.19 -11.92 -29.47
N ASP A 494 4.46 -10.84 -29.70
CA ASP A 494 3.19 -10.56 -29.00
C ASP A 494 2.12 -11.63 -29.29
N GLU A 495 2.16 -12.25 -30.47
CA GLU A 495 1.29 -13.37 -30.88
C GLU A 495 1.33 -14.55 -29.87
N CYS A 496 2.45 -14.73 -29.17
CA CYS A 496 2.61 -15.80 -28.17
C CYS A 496 1.77 -15.57 -26.91
N LEU A 497 1.53 -14.30 -26.59
CA LEU A 497 0.89 -13.86 -25.34
C LEU A 497 -0.55 -13.39 -25.57
N ALA A 498 -0.94 -13.17 -26.82
CA ALA A 498 -2.26 -12.72 -27.22
C ALA A 498 -3.05 -13.85 -27.93
N PRO A 499 -3.71 -14.76 -27.19
CA PRO A 499 -4.53 -15.78 -27.85
C PRO A 499 -5.69 -15.13 -28.59
N ASP A 500 -5.96 -15.63 -29.81
CA ASP A 500 -7.07 -15.22 -30.66
C ASP A 500 -8.37 -15.88 -30.22
N VAL A 501 -8.92 -15.35 -29.12
CA VAL A 501 -10.13 -15.83 -28.48
C VAL A 501 -11.34 -15.69 -29.41
N LEU A 502 -11.37 -14.65 -30.25
CA LEU A 502 -12.47 -14.40 -31.18
C LEU A 502 -12.26 -15.07 -32.55
N SER A 503 -11.16 -15.79 -32.74
CA SER A 503 -10.84 -16.54 -33.97
C SER A 503 -10.87 -15.68 -35.25
N THR A 504 -10.48 -14.41 -35.16
CA THR A 504 -10.59 -13.44 -36.27
C THR A 504 -9.35 -13.34 -37.15
N VAL A 505 -8.24 -14.00 -36.79
CA VAL A 505 -6.99 -13.94 -37.58
C VAL A 505 -7.20 -14.41 -39.01
N LYS A 506 -8.02 -15.45 -39.24
CA LYS A 506 -8.26 -15.96 -40.60
C LYS A 506 -9.01 -14.97 -41.49
N GLU A 507 -9.92 -14.19 -40.93
CA GLU A 507 -10.78 -13.29 -41.68
C GLU A 507 -10.17 -11.89 -41.84
N MET A 508 -9.55 -11.39 -40.77
CA MET A 508 -9.11 -10.00 -40.67
C MET A 508 -7.59 -9.85 -40.59
N LYS A 509 -6.85 -10.97 -40.53
CA LYS A 509 -5.40 -11.01 -40.22
C LYS A 509 -5.03 -10.37 -38.88
N ALA A 510 -6.03 -10.11 -38.04
CA ALA A 510 -5.93 -9.42 -36.77
C ALA A 510 -6.51 -10.27 -35.66
N ILE A 511 -5.77 -10.35 -34.55
CA ILE A 511 -6.18 -11.06 -33.34
C ILE A 511 -7.28 -10.27 -32.61
N ASN A 512 -8.33 -10.96 -32.17
CA ASN A 512 -9.42 -10.40 -31.37
C ASN A 512 -10.13 -9.19 -32.01
N PHE A 513 -10.24 -9.15 -33.34
CA PHE A 513 -10.96 -8.11 -34.07
C PHE A 513 -12.47 -8.22 -33.83
N ARG A 514 -13.11 -7.10 -33.49
CA ARG A 514 -14.56 -7.04 -33.28
C ARG A 514 -15.12 -5.65 -33.55
N ARG A 515 -16.44 -5.57 -33.75
CA ARG A 515 -17.19 -4.34 -33.95
C ARG A 515 -18.37 -4.28 -32.99
N VAL A 516 -18.65 -3.10 -32.43
CA VAL A 516 -19.87 -2.86 -31.66
C VAL A 516 -21.10 -2.89 -32.59
N PRO A 517 -22.14 -3.68 -32.30
CA PRO A 517 -23.33 -3.78 -33.15
C PRO A 517 -23.93 -2.41 -33.49
N LYS A 518 -24.19 -2.19 -34.79
CA LYS A 518 -24.79 -0.94 -35.33
C LYS A 518 -24.00 0.36 -35.06
N MET A 519 -22.77 0.29 -34.56
CA MET A 519 -21.93 1.47 -34.30
C MET A 519 -20.62 1.39 -35.10
N PRO A 520 -20.00 2.54 -35.42
CA PRO A 520 -18.71 2.57 -36.14
C PRO A 520 -17.54 2.46 -35.15
N VAL A 521 -17.62 1.54 -34.19
CA VAL A 521 -16.61 1.33 -33.13
C VAL A 521 -16.03 -0.07 -33.25
N TYR A 522 -14.70 -0.15 -33.33
CA TYR A 522 -13.95 -1.36 -33.61
C TYR A 522 -12.82 -1.55 -32.60
N GLY A 523 -12.47 -2.81 -32.32
CA GLY A 523 -11.40 -3.15 -31.38
C GLY A 523 -10.63 -4.39 -31.81
N MET A 524 -9.32 -4.40 -31.55
CA MET A 524 -8.42 -5.52 -31.90
C MET A 524 -7.12 -5.50 -31.07
N ALA A 525 -6.31 -6.55 -31.20
CA ALA A 525 -4.92 -6.58 -30.75
C ALA A 525 -4.00 -5.79 -31.68
N GLN A 526 -2.73 -5.64 -31.31
CA GLN A 526 -1.74 -4.90 -32.10
C GLN A 526 -1.55 -5.54 -33.47
N PRO A 527 -1.87 -4.85 -34.59
CA PRO A 527 -1.67 -5.39 -35.92
C PRO A 527 -0.22 -5.24 -36.40
N THR A 528 0.16 -6.11 -37.33
CA THR A 528 1.24 -5.88 -38.29
C THR A 528 0.81 -4.91 -39.38
N SER A 529 1.74 -4.40 -40.19
CA SER A 529 1.44 -3.52 -41.33
C SER A 529 0.48 -4.16 -42.33
N GLU A 530 0.62 -5.47 -42.59
CA GLU A 530 -0.31 -6.21 -43.45
C GLU A 530 -1.72 -6.28 -42.84
N ALA A 531 -1.82 -6.60 -41.55
CA ALA A 531 -3.10 -6.67 -40.86
C ALA A 531 -3.78 -5.31 -40.76
N ALA A 532 -3.02 -4.24 -40.52
CA ALA A 532 -3.53 -2.87 -40.51
C ALA A 532 -4.14 -2.50 -41.87
N GLY A 533 -3.45 -2.81 -42.98
CA GLY A 533 -3.97 -2.60 -44.34
C GLY A 533 -5.28 -3.37 -44.58
N ALA A 534 -5.34 -4.65 -44.22
CA ALA A 534 -6.54 -5.46 -44.38
C ALA A 534 -7.76 -4.91 -43.59
N VAL A 535 -7.51 -4.39 -42.38
CA VAL A 535 -8.56 -3.75 -41.57
C VAL A 535 -9.00 -2.42 -42.20
N LEU A 536 -8.07 -1.59 -42.67
CA LEU A 536 -8.42 -0.33 -43.34
C LEU A 536 -9.26 -0.58 -44.59
N ASP A 537 -8.86 -1.53 -45.43
CA ASP A 537 -9.63 -1.92 -46.62
C ASP A 537 -11.04 -2.42 -46.27
N HIS A 538 -11.17 -3.17 -45.17
CA HIS A 538 -12.47 -3.60 -44.66
C HIS A 538 -13.35 -2.42 -44.22
N LEU A 539 -12.77 -1.39 -43.59
CA LEU A 539 -13.50 -0.22 -43.09
C LEU A 539 -13.93 0.72 -44.23
N THR A 540 -13.13 0.81 -45.28
CA THR A 540 -13.39 1.67 -46.46
C THR A 540 -14.15 0.97 -47.58
N ASP A 541 -14.59 -0.28 -47.37
CA ASP A 541 -15.27 -1.05 -48.42
C ASP A 541 -16.65 -0.45 -48.80
N GLU A 542 -17.24 -0.99 -49.88
CA GLU A 542 -18.56 -0.57 -50.37
C GLU A 542 -19.71 -0.82 -49.39
N LYS A 543 -19.52 -1.61 -48.34
CA LYS A 543 -20.57 -1.90 -47.35
C LYS A 543 -20.55 -0.92 -46.18
N ARG A 544 -19.37 -0.51 -45.72
CA ARG A 544 -19.16 0.32 -44.52
C ARG A 544 -18.94 1.79 -44.89
N LYS A 545 -18.21 2.05 -45.98
CA LYS A 545 -18.01 3.38 -46.58
C LYS A 545 -17.50 4.44 -45.60
N HIS A 546 -16.62 4.07 -44.67
CA HIS A 546 -16.01 5.05 -43.77
C HIS A 546 -14.99 5.90 -44.54
N SER A 547 -15.25 7.19 -44.66
CA SER A 547 -14.33 8.17 -45.28
C SER A 547 -13.25 8.65 -44.33
N HIS A 548 -13.57 8.73 -43.03
CA HIS A 548 -12.65 9.15 -41.98
C HIS A 548 -12.50 8.06 -40.90
N ILE A 549 -11.27 7.77 -40.49
CA ILE A 549 -10.95 6.70 -39.54
C ILE A 549 -9.99 7.25 -38.49
N LEU A 550 -10.46 7.35 -37.25
CA LEU A 550 -9.61 7.60 -36.10
C LEU A 550 -9.11 6.28 -35.53
N TRP A 551 -7.82 6.02 -35.66
CA TRP A 551 -7.13 4.86 -35.10
C TRP A 551 -6.37 5.25 -33.83
N VAL A 552 -6.70 4.63 -32.70
CA VAL A 552 -6.09 4.90 -31.40
C VAL A 552 -5.36 3.68 -30.86
N ASN A 553 -4.05 3.78 -30.72
CA ASN A 553 -3.21 2.79 -30.04
C ASN A 553 -3.09 3.10 -28.54
N LEU A 554 -3.41 2.13 -27.71
CA LEU A 554 -3.52 2.24 -26.25
C LEU A 554 -2.29 1.70 -25.49
N GLN A 555 -1.23 1.29 -26.19
CA GLN A 555 -0.05 0.68 -25.58
C GLN A 555 0.88 1.70 -24.91
N GLU A 556 1.25 1.40 -23.67
CA GLU A 556 2.26 2.11 -22.87
C GLU A 556 3.64 1.45 -22.93
N GLU A 557 3.69 0.21 -23.40
CA GLU A 557 4.87 -0.59 -23.69
C GLU A 557 5.46 -0.26 -25.08
N LEU A 558 6.73 -0.62 -25.27
CA LEU A 558 7.39 -0.55 -26.59
C LEU A 558 6.96 -1.73 -27.46
N ALA A 559 6.57 -1.45 -28.70
CA ALA A 559 6.27 -2.47 -29.71
C ALA A 559 6.91 -2.12 -31.06
N LEU A 560 7.46 -3.13 -31.74
CA LEU A 560 8.11 -2.99 -33.03
C LEU A 560 7.66 -4.11 -33.96
N GLU A 561 7.43 -3.81 -35.24
CA GLU A 561 7.29 -4.84 -36.26
C GLU A 561 8.67 -5.17 -36.83
N ALA A 562 9.13 -6.41 -36.68
CA ALA A 562 10.41 -6.84 -37.22
C ALA A 562 10.26 -8.14 -38.03
N ASN A 563 10.74 -8.15 -39.27
CA ASN A 563 10.53 -9.24 -40.24
C ASN A 563 9.05 -9.68 -40.37
N GLY A 564 8.09 -8.75 -40.26
CA GLY A 564 6.65 -9.03 -40.42
C GLY A 564 5.93 -9.56 -39.18
N GLN A 565 6.56 -9.57 -38.00
CA GLN A 565 5.93 -9.94 -36.73
C GLN A 565 6.10 -8.83 -35.68
N ILE A 566 5.16 -8.70 -34.75
CA ILE A 566 5.23 -7.74 -33.66
C ILE A 566 6.04 -8.30 -32.49
N PHE A 567 7.04 -7.55 -32.04
CA PHE A 567 7.89 -7.86 -30.91
C PHE A 567 7.84 -6.76 -29.85
N SER A 568 7.87 -7.17 -28.58
CA SER A 568 8.06 -6.28 -27.43
C SER A 568 9.21 -6.76 -26.53
N PRO A 569 10.03 -5.86 -25.95
CA PRO A 569 11.08 -6.23 -25.00
C PRO A 569 10.53 -6.81 -23.69
N ARG A 570 11.26 -7.77 -23.11
CA ARG A 570 10.96 -8.45 -21.85
C ARG A 570 12.21 -8.71 -21.01
N GLU A 571 11.99 -8.80 -19.69
CA GLU A 571 13.01 -9.31 -18.78
C GLU A 571 13.08 -10.84 -18.90
N PRO A 572 14.28 -11.46 -19.00
CA PRO A 572 14.41 -12.90 -19.19
C PRO A 572 13.78 -13.75 -18.07
N SER A 573 13.65 -13.18 -16.86
CA SER A 573 13.00 -13.80 -15.70
C SER A 573 11.47 -13.76 -15.75
N SER A 574 10.87 -12.87 -16.55
CA SER A 574 9.43 -12.56 -16.56
C SER A 574 8.91 -12.28 -17.96
N LEU A 575 8.82 -13.30 -18.82
CA LEU A 575 8.44 -13.13 -20.23
C LEU A 575 6.98 -12.67 -20.43
N ASP A 576 6.09 -13.02 -19.51
CA ASP A 576 4.66 -12.73 -19.60
C ASP A 576 4.30 -11.29 -19.19
N GLN A 577 5.22 -10.54 -18.58
CA GLN A 577 4.97 -9.20 -18.05
C GLN A 577 5.61 -8.13 -18.94
N HIS A 578 4.82 -7.14 -19.35
CA HIS A 578 5.33 -6.01 -20.12
C HIS A 578 6.27 -5.15 -19.27
N ILE A 579 7.34 -4.64 -19.88
CA ILE A 579 8.18 -3.62 -19.25
C ILE A 579 7.47 -2.28 -19.40
N ALA A 580 7.07 -1.70 -18.27
CA ALA A 580 6.45 -0.38 -18.24
C ALA A 580 7.45 0.71 -18.66
N VAL A 581 7.00 1.67 -19.47
CA VAL A 581 7.79 2.85 -19.83
C VAL A 581 7.50 3.95 -18.80
N PRO A 582 8.53 4.59 -18.19
CA PRO A 582 8.37 5.57 -17.10
C PRO A 582 7.83 6.94 -17.57
N SER A 583 7.08 6.99 -18.67
CA SER A 583 6.53 8.23 -19.21
C SER A 583 5.17 7.98 -19.87
N PRO A 584 4.13 8.73 -19.48
CA PRO A 584 2.83 8.68 -20.16
C PRO A 584 2.78 9.51 -21.44
N ASP A 585 3.87 10.21 -21.79
CA ASP A 585 3.95 11.01 -23.01
C ASP A 585 4.16 10.11 -24.23
N PRO A 586 3.24 10.11 -25.22
CA PRO A 586 3.37 9.31 -26.42
C PRO A 586 4.66 9.57 -27.20
N GLN A 587 5.16 10.81 -27.20
CA GLN A 587 6.36 11.16 -27.96
C GLN A 587 7.61 10.52 -27.35
N SER A 588 7.65 10.40 -26.02
CA SER A 588 8.72 9.71 -25.30
C SER A 588 8.77 8.22 -25.64
N ILE A 589 7.61 7.55 -25.67
CA ILE A 589 7.50 6.13 -26.06
C ILE A 589 7.97 5.94 -27.51
N GLU A 590 7.52 6.79 -28.43
CA GLU A 590 7.88 6.72 -29.85
C GLU A 590 9.37 6.97 -30.09
N LYS A 591 10.00 7.86 -29.31
CA LYS A 591 11.47 8.06 -29.34
C LYS A 591 12.22 6.82 -28.85
N LEU A 592 11.74 6.15 -27.80
CA LEU A 592 12.34 4.91 -27.31
C LEU A 592 12.17 3.77 -28.32
N GLU A 593 11.02 3.65 -28.98
CA GLU A 593 10.81 2.71 -30.08
C GLU A 593 11.76 2.99 -31.25
N MET A 594 11.96 4.26 -31.62
CA MET A 594 12.92 4.64 -32.65
C MET A 594 14.35 4.26 -32.27
N SER A 595 14.76 4.57 -31.04
CA SER A 595 16.09 4.25 -30.54
C SER A 595 16.35 2.74 -30.50
N LEU A 596 15.35 1.96 -30.06
CA LEU A 596 15.40 0.50 -30.06
C LEU A 596 15.48 -0.07 -31.48
N LYS A 597 14.68 0.45 -32.42
CA LYS A 597 14.74 0.08 -33.84
C LYS A 597 16.14 0.31 -34.39
N GLU A 598 16.69 1.51 -34.20
CA GLU A 598 18.02 1.87 -34.71
C GLU A 598 19.10 0.95 -34.15
N GLU A 599 19.03 0.62 -32.86
CA GLU A 599 20.00 -0.28 -32.21
C GLU A 599 19.90 -1.71 -32.72
N ILE A 600 18.68 -2.26 -32.88
CA ILE A 600 18.46 -3.59 -33.47
C ILE A 600 19.03 -3.67 -34.89
N LEU A 601 18.75 -2.67 -35.72
CA LEU A 601 19.22 -2.63 -37.12
C LEU A 601 20.73 -2.40 -37.21
N ARG A 602 21.30 -1.56 -36.33
CA ARG A 602 22.74 -1.28 -36.25
C ARG A 602 23.54 -2.48 -35.79
N ALA A 603 23.01 -3.25 -34.84
CA ALA A 603 23.72 -4.39 -34.26
C ALA A 603 24.05 -5.46 -35.30
N GLN A 604 23.20 -5.66 -36.32
CA GLN A 604 23.35 -6.68 -37.39
C GLN A 604 23.78 -8.06 -36.84
N LYS A 605 23.23 -8.43 -35.69
CA LYS A 605 23.55 -9.66 -34.95
C LYS A 605 22.33 -10.56 -34.88
N TRP A 606 22.60 -11.84 -34.63
CA TRP A 606 21.56 -12.77 -34.20
C TRP A 606 21.18 -12.43 -32.76
N LEU A 607 19.92 -12.06 -32.54
CA LEU A 607 19.37 -11.75 -31.23
C LEU A 607 18.50 -12.92 -30.76
N GLU A 608 18.53 -13.17 -29.45
CA GLU A 608 17.60 -14.11 -28.82
C GLU A 608 16.19 -13.52 -28.84
N VAL A 609 15.25 -14.32 -29.32
CA VAL A 609 13.82 -13.99 -29.37
C VAL A 609 13.02 -15.16 -28.81
N THR A 610 11.86 -14.87 -28.24
CA THR A 610 10.90 -15.90 -27.83
C THR A 610 9.74 -15.94 -28.81
N LEU A 611 9.50 -17.11 -29.39
CA LEU A 611 8.42 -17.40 -30.34
C LEU A 611 7.72 -18.68 -29.88
N GLU A 612 6.40 -18.65 -29.76
CA GLU A 612 5.57 -19.79 -29.34
C GLU A 612 6.08 -20.50 -28.06
N GLN A 613 6.61 -19.71 -27.10
CA GLN A 613 7.24 -20.19 -25.85
C GLN A 613 8.60 -20.90 -26.03
N GLU A 614 9.16 -20.91 -27.24
CA GLU A 614 10.49 -21.42 -27.55
C GLU A 614 11.52 -20.29 -27.76
N LYS A 615 12.77 -20.54 -27.36
CA LYS A 615 13.89 -19.64 -27.61
C LYS A 615 14.43 -19.87 -29.01
N GLN A 616 14.52 -18.80 -29.81
CA GLN A 616 15.07 -18.83 -31.16
C GLN A 616 16.06 -17.69 -31.33
N MET A 617 17.02 -17.87 -32.24
CA MET A 617 17.92 -16.79 -32.66
C MET A 617 17.37 -16.22 -33.97
N LYS A 618 17.10 -14.92 -34.03
CA LYS A 618 16.69 -14.23 -35.26
C LYS A 618 17.61 -13.07 -35.59
N MET A 619 17.88 -12.91 -36.88
CA MET A 619 18.51 -11.72 -37.43
C MET A 619 17.44 -10.84 -38.09
N PHE A 620 17.32 -9.60 -37.62
CA PHE A 620 16.31 -8.67 -38.12
C PHE A 620 16.85 -7.91 -39.33
N LYS A 621 16.16 -8.03 -40.47
CA LYS A 621 16.50 -7.35 -41.73
C LYS A 621 15.65 -6.10 -41.95
N SER A 622 14.40 -6.15 -41.49
CA SER A 622 13.48 -5.01 -41.45
C SER A 622 12.96 -4.83 -40.03
N CYS A 623 12.79 -3.57 -39.64
CA CYS A 623 12.19 -3.18 -38.37
C CYS A 623 11.45 -1.86 -38.57
N LEU A 624 10.20 -1.79 -38.13
CA LEU A 624 9.32 -0.63 -38.20
C LEU A 624 8.77 -0.34 -36.81
N THR A 625 8.71 0.93 -36.47
CA THR A 625 7.95 1.38 -35.29
C THR A 625 6.46 1.39 -35.58
N VAL A 626 5.63 1.34 -34.53
CA VAL A 626 4.17 1.38 -34.73
C VAL A 626 3.75 2.66 -35.46
N ARG A 627 4.39 3.79 -35.18
CA ARG A 627 4.15 5.05 -35.90
C ARG A 627 4.44 4.92 -37.41
N GLU A 628 5.54 4.26 -37.77
CA GLU A 628 5.90 4.04 -39.18
C GLU A 628 4.95 3.10 -39.90
N ILE A 629 4.40 2.09 -39.22
CA ILE A 629 3.36 1.20 -39.77
C ILE A 629 2.18 2.03 -40.28
N PHE A 630 1.64 2.92 -39.44
CA PHE A 630 0.49 3.75 -39.86
C PHE A 630 0.87 4.82 -40.89
N ASN A 631 2.08 5.36 -40.84
CA ASN A 631 2.55 6.32 -41.85
C ASN A 631 2.58 5.72 -43.26
N GLN A 632 2.82 4.40 -43.41
CA GLN A 632 2.79 3.73 -44.71
C GLN A 632 1.39 3.73 -45.35
N HIS A 633 0.33 3.70 -44.54
CA HIS A 633 -1.06 3.62 -45.00
C HIS A 633 -1.71 4.99 -45.23
N LEU A 634 -1.08 6.09 -44.80
CA LEU A 634 -1.59 7.45 -45.04
C LEU A 634 -1.72 7.79 -46.54
N GLY A 635 -0.89 7.19 -47.39
CA GLY A 635 -0.93 7.40 -48.84
C GLY A 635 -2.14 6.76 -49.53
N SER A 636 -2.54 5.56 -49.09
CA SER A 636 -3.69 4.82 -49.62
C SER A 636 -5.01 5.22 -48.96
N HIS A 637 -4.98 5.66 -47.70
CA HIS A 637 -6.16 6.00 -46.91
C HIS A 637 -6.04 7.42 -46.36
N GLN A 638 -6.38 8.43 -47.19
CA GLN A 638 -6.21 9.85 -46.84
C GLN A 638 -7.01 10.32 -45.62
N GLY A 639 -8.09 9.62 -45.26
CA GLY A 639 -8.91 9.91 -44.08
C GLY A 639 -8.45 9.22 -42.79
N LEU A 640 -7.29 8.55 -42.79
CA LEU A 640 -6.76 7.87 -41.61
C LEU A 640 -6.05 8.87 -40.68
N VAL A 641 -6.49 8.93 -39.42
CA VAL A 641 -5.85 9.69 -38.35
C VAL A 641 -5.36 8.72 -37.27
N TYR A 642 -4.04 8.62 -37.13
CA TYR A 642 -3.42 7.80 -36.08
C TYR A 642 -3.10 8.63 -34.83
N LYS A 643 -3.51 8.16 -33.66
CA LYS A 643 -3.14 8.71 -32.35
C LYS A 643 -2.69 7.60 -31.40
N ARG A 644 -1.75 7.91 -30.50
CA ARG A 644 -1.34 7.03 -29.41
C ARG A 644 -1.76 7.65 -28.07
N ILE A 645 -2.51 6.90 -27.27
CA ILE A 645 -3.01 7.30 -25.94
C ILE A 645 -2.68 6.15 -24.98
N PRO A 646 -1.48 6.11 -24.37
CA PRO A 646 -1.03 4.98 -23.56
C PRO A 646 -1.87 4.81 -22.30
N LEU A 647 -2.45 3.62 -22.13
CA LEU A 647 -3.24 3.24 -20.97
C LEU A 647 -2.52 2.16 -20.15
N ALA A 648 -2.58 2.30 -18.83
CA ALA A 648 -2.12 1.31 -17.88
C ALA A 648 -2.84 -0.03 -18.07
N ASP A 649 -2.09 -1.14 -18.13
CA ASP A 649 -2.74 -2.45 -18.19
C ASP A 649 -3.44 -2.79 -16.87
N CYS A 650 -4.57 -3.51 -16.95
CA CYS A 650 -5.46 -3.89 -15.83
C CYS A 650 -6.13 -2.73 -15.03
N SER A 651 -5.50 -1.58 -14.93
CA SER A 651 -5.93 -0.41 -14.15
C SER A 651 -7.06 0.38 -14.85
N ALA A 652 -7.72 1.28 -14.12
CA ALA A 652 -8.60 2.28 -14.72
C ALA A 652 -7.78 3.29 -15.54
N PRO A 653 -8.27 3.77 -16.70
CA PRO A 653 -7.65 4.92 -17.37
C PRO A 653 -7.58 6.12 -16.42
N ARG A 654 -6.52 6.94 -16.52
CA ARG A 654 -6.46 8.19 -15.76
C ARG A 654 -7.49 9.17 -16.31
N GLU A 655 -7.88 10.16 -15.52
CA GLU A 655 -8.85 11.18 -15.94
C GLU A 655 -8.37 11.93 -17.20
N GLU A 656 -7.08 12.21 -17.28
CA GLU A 656 -6.45 12.81 -18.47
C GLU A 656 -6.55 11.92 -19.71
N ASP A 657 -6.63 10.60 -19.54
CA ASP A 657 -6.72 9.65 -20.63
C ASP A 657 -8.16 9.60 -21.18
N PHE A 658 -9.17 9.72 -20.30
CA PHE A 658 -10.56 9.95 -20.72
C PHE A 658 -10.72 11.26 -21.48
N ASP A 659 -10.07 12.34 -21.02
CA ASP A 659 -10.07 13.63 -21.71
C ASP A 659 -9.46 13.53 -23.12
N LYS A 660 -8.29 12.87 -23.24
CA LYS A 660 -7.64 12.63 -24.55
C LYS A 660 -8.52 11.80 -25.49
N LEU A 661 -9.18 10.76 -24.98
CA LEU A 661 -10.09 9.93 -25.78
C LEU A 661 -11.30 10.73 -26.27
N LEU A 662 -11.97 11.44 -25.37
CA LEU A 662 -13.15 12.26 -25.71
C LEU A 662 -12.78 13.37 -26.71
N GLU A 663 -11.67 14.06 -26.51
CA GLU A 663 -11.23 15.14 -27.41
C GLU A 663 -10.80 14.61 -28.77
N ALA A 664 -10.14 13.46 -28.83
CA ALA A 664 -9.82 12.80 -30.09
C ALA A 664 -11.09 12.45 -30.88
N MET A 665 -12.13 11.94 -30.20
CA MET A 665 -13.41 11.63 -30.83
C MET A 665 -14.16 12.88 -31.29
N LYS A 666 -14.21 13.93 -30.46
CA LYS A 666 -14.79 15.23 -30.83
C LYS A 666 -14.15 15.81 -32.09
N SER A 667 -12.82 15.76 -32.15
CA SER A 667 -12.07 16.24 -33.31
C SER A 667 -12.44 15.46 -34.57
N ALA A 668 -12.48 14.12 -34.51
CA ALA A 668 -12.84 13.29 -35.65
C ALA A 668 -14.31 13.52 -36.10
N LEU A 669 -15.25 13.63 -35.16
CA LEU A 669 -16.66 13.91 -35.47
C LEU A 669 -16.89 15.30 -36.06
N ALA A 670 -16.03 16.27 -35.71
CA ALA A 670 -16.08 17.61 -36.29
C ALA A 670 -15.59 17.63 -37.75
N GLU A 671 -14.65 16.75 -38.10
CA GLU A 671 -14.17 16.57 -39.48
C GLU A 671 -15.19 15.76 -40.32
N ASP A 672 -15.71 14.65 -39.79
CA ASP A 672 -16.69 13.80 -40.44
C ASP A 672 -17.63 13.13 -39.42
N SER A 673 -18.94 13.41 -39.53
CA SER A 673 -19.98 12.84 -38.65
C SER A 673 -20.13 11.32 -38.77
N HIS A 674 -19.57 10.71 -39.81
CA HIS A 674 -19.59 9.26 -40.06
C HIS A 674 -18.23 8.58 -39.82
N SER A 675 -17.34 9.26 -39.08
CA SER A 675 -16.05 8.73 -38.67
C SER A 675 -16.13 7.36 -37.99
N ALA A 676 -15.20 6.47 -38.34
CA ALA A 676 -14.97 5.21 -37.64
C ALA A 676 -13.91 5.36 -36.54
N PHE A 677 -14.11 4.65 -35.44
CA PHE A 677 -13.23 4.63 -34.28
C PHE A 677 -12.64 3.24 -34.10
N VAL A 678 -11.32 3.12 -34.21
CA VAL A 678 -10.59 1.85 -34.08
C VAL A 678 -9.66 1.94 -32.88
N PHE A 679 -9.75 0.96 -31.98
CA PHE A 679 -8.92 0.90 -30.78
C PHE A 679 -8.08 -0.37 -30.75
N ASN A 680 -6.82 -0.27 -30.38
CA ASN A 680 -5.98 -1.45 -30.18
C ASN A 680 -5.03 -1.35 -28.98
N CYS A 681 -4.73 -2.49 -28.38
CA CYS A 681 -3.67 -2.67 -27.36
C CYS A 681 -2.89 -3.95 -27.68
N SER A 682 -1.95 -4.40 -26.83
CA SER A 682 -1.11 -5.58 -27.14
C SER A 682 -1.93 -6.83 -27.49
N ASN A 683 -3.00 -7.11 -26.75
CA ASN A 683 -3.79 -8.34 -26.90
C ASN A 683 -5.26 -8.14 -27.32
N GLY A 684 -5.73 -6.89 -27.43
CA GLY A 684 -7.10 -6.55 -27.86
C GLY A 684 -8.18 -6.72 -26.80
N LYS A 685 -7.78 -6.83 -25.53
CA LYS A 685 -8.64 -7.23 -24.41
C LYS A 685 -8.97 -6.04 -23.51
N GLY A 686 -8.44 -5.98 -22.28
CA GLY A 686 -8.84 -5.04 -21.25
C GLY A 686 -8.81 -3.56 -21.67
N ARG A 687 -7.67 -3.07 -22.18
CA ARG A 687 -7.51 -1.67 -22.62
C ARG A 687 -8.39 -1.35 -23.82
N THR A 688 -8.39 -2.20 -24.85
CA THR A 688 -9.25 -2.07 -26.03
C THR A 688 -10.74 -2.02 -25.66
N THR A 689 -11.24 -2.98 -24.86
CA THR A 689 -12.64 -3.01 -24.41
C THR A 689 -12.99 -1.73 -23.66
N THR A 690 -12.10 -1.24 -22.79
CA THR A 690 -12.34 -0.02 -22.02
C THR A 690 -12.50 1.20 -22.94
N ALA A 691 -11.60 1.38 -23.91
CA ALA A 691 -11.70 2.49 -24.87
C ALA A 691 -12.93 2.38 -25.78
N MET A 692 -13.31 1.17 -26.18
CA MET A 692 -14.55 0.94 -26.92
C MET A 692 -15.79 1.35 -26.12
N VAL A 693 -15.85 1.03 -24.82
CA VAL A 693 -16.96 1.44 -23.93
C VAL A 693 -17.00 2.97 -23.79
N VAL A 694 -15.85 3.61 -23.59
CA VAL A 694 -15.73 5.07 -23.56
C VAL A 694 -16.25 5.69 -24.87
N ALA A 695 -15.92 5.09 -26.00
CA ALA A 695 -16.39 5.53 -27.30
C ALA A 695 -17.90 5.36 -27.47
N VAL A 696 -18.46 4.22 -27.06
CA VAL A 696 -19.91 3.96 -27.10
C VAL A 696 -20.66 4.99 -26.26
N LEU A 697 -20.25 5.20 -25.01
CA LEU A 697 -20.87 6.19 -24.12
C LEU A 697 -20.81 7.59 -24.74
N SER A 698 -19.64 8.01 -25.22
CA SER A 698 -19.46 9.30 -25.88
C SER A 698 -20.40 9.45 -27.08
N LEU A 699 -20.47 8.44 -27.96
CA LEU A 699 -21.33 8.46 -29.14
C LEU A 699 -22.83 8.48 -28.81
N TRP A 700 -23.29 7.78 -27.78
CA TRP A 700 -24.67 7.90 -27.32
C TRP A 700 -24.99 9.30 -26.81
N HIS A 701 -24.01 9.97 -26.21
CA HIS A 701 -24.18 11.36 -25.81
C HIS A 701 -24.25 12.32 -27.01
N PHE A 702 -23.52 12.06 -28.11
CA PHE A 702 -23.63 12.83 -29.35
C PHE A 702 -24.91 12.55 -30.14
N ASN A 703 -25.26 11.27 -30.31
CA ASN A 703 -26.28 10.82 -31.27
C ASN A 703 -27.64 10.51 -30.62
N GLY A 704 -27.70 10.46 -29.29
CA GLY A 704 -28.84 9.98 -28.53
C GLY A 704 -28.64 8.54 -28.03
N PHE A 705 -29.29 8.23 -26.92
CA PHE A 705 -29.28 6.88 -26.35
C PHE A 705 -30.24 5.98 -27.14
N PRO A 706 -29.85 4.72 -27.40
CA PRO A 706 -30.74 3.77 -28.07
C PRO A 706 -31.92 3.37 -27.18
N GLU A 707 -33.00 2.87 -27.78
CA GLU A 707 -34.07 2.24 -27.02
C GLU A 707 -33.54 0.95 -26.37
N PHE A 708 -33.64 0.92 -25.05
CA PHE A 708 -33.08 -0.14 -24.23
C PHE A 708 -34.15 -1.20 -23.93
N ALA A 709 -33.87 -2.45 -24.27
CA ALA A 709 -34.66 -3.58 -23.76
C ALA A 709 -34.40 -3.76 -22.25
N ASP A 710 -35.38 -4.29 -21.51
CA ASP A 710 -35.22 -4.62 -20.08
C ASP A 710 -34.43 -5.92 -19.84
N ASP A 711 -33.98 -6.58 -20.91
CA ASP A 711 -33.22 -7.83 -20.82
C ASP A 711 -31.75 -7.55 -20.44
N GLU A 712 -31.43 -7.77 -19.16
CA GLU A 712 -30.08 -7.67 -18.62
C GLU A 712 -29.31 -9.00 -18.82
N ILE A 713 -28.09 -8.94 -19.37
CA ILE A 713 -27.25 -10.13 -19.48
C ILE A 713 -26.66 -10.42 -18.10
N VAL A 714 -26.88 -11.63 -17.58
CA VAL A 714 -26.46 -12.02 -16.22
C VAL A 714 -25.89 -13.43 -16.26
N SER A 715 -24.82 -13.69 -15.51
CA SER A 715 -24.27 -15.04 -15.30
C SER A 715 -24.70 -15.58 -13.93
N VAL A 716 -24.98 -16.89 -13.83
CA VAL A 716 -25.37 -17.58 -12.59
C VAL A 716 -24.27 -18.61 -12.27
N PRO A 717 -23.79 -18.73 -11.00
CA PRO A 717 -24.38 -18.26 -9.75
C PRO A 717 -24.10 -16.80 -9.34
N ASP A 718 -23.36 -16.02 -10.12
CA ASP A 718 -22.90 -14.67 -9.76
C ASP A 718 -23.81 -13.53 -10.17
N ALA A 719 -25.13 -13.76 -10.13
CA ALA A 719 -26.08 -12.81 -10.68
C ALA A 719 -25.95 -11.41 -10.07
N LYS A 720 -25.78 -11.30 -8.75
CA LYS A 720 -25.55 -10.02 -8.06
C LYS A 720 -24.33 -9.27 -8.62
N TYR A 721 -23.21 -9.97 -8.80
CA TYR A 721 -21.94 -9.35 -9.19
C TYR A 721 -21.86 -9.09 -10.69
N THR A 722 -22.44 -9.95 -11.52
CA THR A 722 -22.55 -9.69 -12.96
C THR A 722 -23.55 -8.59 -13.28
N LYS A 723 -24.53 -8.33 -12.41
CA LYS A 723 -25.30 -7.08 -12.40
C LYS A 723 -24.51 -5.85 -11.94
N GLY A 724 -23.27 -6.00 -11.50
CA GLY A 724 -22.46 -4.89 -11.01
C GLY A 724 -22.89 -4.34 -9.64
N GLU A 725 -23.66 -5.09 -8.86
CA GLU A 725 -24.17 -4.67 -7.53
C GLU A 725 -23.14 -4.90 -6.40
N PHE A 726 -21.90 -4.47 -6.62
CA PHE A 726 -20.87 -4.47 -5.57
C PHE A 726 -21.19 -3.40 -4.53
N GLU A 727 -21.00 -3.67 -3.23
CA GLU A 727 -21.36 -2.71 -2.17
C GLU A 727 -20.72 -1.33 -2.37
N VAL A 728 -19.43 -1.28 -2.72
CA VAL A 728 -18.71 -0.01 -3.00
C VAL A 728 -19.25 0.72 -4.24
N VAL A 729 -19.68 -0.01 -5.27
CA VAL A 729 -20.36 0.59 -6.44
C VAL A 729 -21.72 1.16 -6.02
N MET A 730 -22.45 0.47 -5.14
CA MET A 730 -23.74 0.96 -4.64
C MET A 730 -23.59 2.15 -3.67
N GLN A 731 -22.47 2.27 -2.96
CA GLN A 731 -22.11 3.49 -2.24
C GLN A 731 -21.92 4.66 -3.20
N LEU A 732 -21.16 4.47 -4.28
CA LEU A 732 -21.00 5.48 -5.32
C LEU A 732 -22.33 5.86 -5.99
N VAL A 733 -23.15 4.88 -6.36
CA VAL A 733 -24.46 5.12 -7.00
C VAL A 733 -25.37 5.99 -6.14
N ARG A 734 -25.31 5.84 -4.80
CA ARG A 734 -26.07 6.69 -3.87
C ARG A 734 -25.56 8.13 -3.80
N LEU A 735 -24.28 8.33 -4.08
CA LEU A 735 -23.63 9.64 -4.09
C LEU A 735 -23.93 10.42 -5.38
N LEU A 736 -24.05 9.73 -6.51
CA LEU A 736 -24.19 10.35 -7.83
C LEU A 736 -25.63 10.80 -8.14
N PRO A 737 -25.81 11.94 -8.83
CA PRO A 737 -27.12 12.33 -9.35
C PRO A 737 -27.60 11.30 -10.38
N ASP A 738 -28.84 10.82 -10.23
CA ASP A 738 -29.41 9.73 -11.05
C ASP A 738 -28.50 8.50 -11.13
N GLY A 739 -27.75 8.17 -10.06
CA GLY A 739 -26.68 7.17 -10.11
C GLY A 739 -27.09 5.79 -10.64
N HIS A 740 -28.31 5.33 -10.35
CA HIS A 740 -28.83 4.06 -10.89
C HIS A 740 -28.93 4.08 -12.42
N ARG A 741 -29.35 5.21 -12.99
CA ARG A 741 -29.40 5.41 -14.44
C ARG A 741 -27.99 5.47 -15.03
N MET A 742 -27.09 6.21 -14.40
CA MET A 742 -25.69 6.33 -14.86
C MET A 742 -25.01 4.97 -14.93
N LYS A 743 -25.21 4.14 -13.89
CA LYS A 743 -24.74 2.75 -13.85
C LYS A 743 -25.38 1.90 -14.93
N ARG A 744 -26.72 1.93 -15.08
CA ARG A 744 -27.43 1.13 -16.09
C ARG A 744 -26.90 1.41 -17.50
N GLU A 745 -26.71 2.66 -17.86
CA GLU A 745 -26.17 3.02 -19.18
C GLU A 745 -24.74 2.47 -19.39
N VAL A 746 -23.90 2.44 -18.35
CA VAL A 746 -22.55 1.83 -18.43
C VAL A 746 -22.63 0.31 -18.58
N ASP A 747 -23.51 -0.34 -17.83
CA ASP A 747 -23.74 -1.79 -17.93
C ASP A 747 -24.16 -2.19 -19.34
N MET A 748 -25.04 -1.40 -19.95
CA MET A 748 -25.50 -1.61 -21.32
C MET A 748 -24.39 -1.38 -22.34
N ALA A 749 -23.53 -0.38 -22.13
CA ALA A 749 -22.38 -0.17 -23.00
C ALA A 749 -21.39 -1.35 -22.92
N LEU A 750 -21.19 -1.92 -21.73
CA LEU A 750 -20.39 -3.13 -21.54
C LEU A 750 -21.01 -4.35 -22.26
N ASP A 751 -22.32 -4.55 -22.13
CA ASP A 751 -23.05 -5.63 -22.80
C ASP A 751 -22.94 -5.52 -24.32
N CYS A 752 -23.07 -4.30 -24.87
CA CYS A 752 -22.95 -4.04 -26.31
C CYS A 752 -21.54 -4.33 -26.85
N VAL A 753 -20.50 -4.11 -26.05
CA VAL A 753 -19.10 -4.28 -26.49
C VAL A 753 -18.65 -5.74 -26.40
N SER A 754 -19.11 -6.49 -25.40
CA SER A 754 -18.63 -7.84 -25.11
C SER A 754 -19.54 -8.98 -25.60
N GLU A 755 -20.73 -8.70 -26.15
CA GLU A 755 -21.76 -9.63 -26.68
C GLU A 755 -22.25 -10.75 -25.72
N THR A 756 -21.39 -11.29 -24.85
CA THR A 756 -21.66 -12.34 -23.88
C THR A 756 -21.05 -11.99 -22.51
N MET A 757 -21.75 -12.35 -21.43
CA MET A 757 -21.26 -12.20 -20.05
C MET A 757 -20.28 -13.32 -19.70
N THR A 758 -19.05 -13.23 -20.24
CA THR A 758 -17.99 -14.21 -20.02
C THR A 758 -16.62 -13.55 -19.82
N PRO A 759 -15.70 -14.15 -19.03
CA PRO A 759 -14.32 -13.66 -18.94
C PRO A 759 -13.60 -13.74 -20.29
N MET A 760 -13.99 -14.71 -21.12
CA MET A 760 -13.42 -14.96 -22.44
C MET A 760 -13.60 -13.78 -23.39
N HIS A 761 -14.77 -13.12 -23.36
CA HIS A 761 -15.05 -11.92 -24.14
C HIS A 761 -14.72 -10.61 -23.40
N TYR A 762 -13.94 -10.71 -22.32
CA TYR A 762 -13.47 -9.59 -21.53
C TYR A 762 -14.57 -8.69 -20.97
N HIS A 763 -15.69 -9.30 -20.59
CA HIS A 763 -16.78 -8.58 -19.96
C HIS A 763 -16.38 -8.13 -18.54
N LEU A 764 -16.26 -6.82 -18.31
CA LEU A 764 -15.67 -6.26 -17.09
C LEU A 764 -16.35 -6.74 -15.79
N ARG A 765 -17.70 -6.75 -15.75
CA ARG A 765 -18.47 -7.17 -14.55
C ARG A 765 -18.18 -8.62 -14.14
N GLU A 766 -17.97 -9.50 -15.10
CA GLU A 766 -17.65 -10.92 -14.88
C GLU A 766 -16.16 -11.12 -14.56
N ILE A 767 -15.27 -10.34 -15.18
CA ILE A 767 -13.84 -10.37 -14.84
C ILE A 767 -13.61 -10.00 -13.37
N ILE A 768 -14.28 -8.97 -12.86
CA ILE A 768 -14.11 -8.53 -11.46
C ILE A 768 -14.32 -9.68 -10.47
N ILE A 769 -15.45 -10.38 -10.58
CA ILE A 769 -15.83 -11.46 -9.65
C ILE A 769 -15.07 -12.75 -9.92
N SER A 770 -14.80 -13.08 -11.19
CA SER A 770 -14.03 -14.29 -11.54
C SER A 770 -12.57 -14.18 -11.07
N THR A 771 -11.93 -13.02 -11.21
CA THR A 771 -10.59 -12.77 -10.66
C THR A 771 -10.60 -12.87 -9.13
N TYR A 772 -11.59 -12.30 -8.45
CA TYR A 772 -11.71 -12.41 -6.99
C TYR A 772 -11.79 -13.89 -6.52
N ARG A 773 -12.56 -14.72 -7.22
CA ARG A 773 -12.68 -16.17 -6.90
C ARG A 773 -11.42 -16.97 -7.16
N GLN A 774 -10.63 -16.57 -8.16
CA GLN A 774 -9.34 -17.21 -8.46
C GLN A 774 -8.37 -17.03 -7.29
N ILE A 775 -8.44 -15.92 -6.55
CA ILE A 775 -7.61 -15.69 -5.34
C ILE A 775 -7.82 -16.83 -4.33
N LYS A 776 -9.08 -17.22 -4.07
CA LYS A 776 -9.40 -18.33 -3.14
C LYS A 776 -8.99 -19.71 -3.66
N SER A 777 -8.81 -19.84 -4.97
CA SER A 777 -8.44 -21.10 -5.63
C SER A 777 -6.94 -21.20 -5.89
N ALA A 778 -6.18 -20.12 -5.68
CA ALA A 778 -4.74 -20.08 -5.85
C ALA A 778 -4.05 -21.00 -4.84
N LYS A 779 -3.04 -21.74 -5.28
CA LYS A 779 -2.32 -22.71 -4.42
C LYS A 779 -1.09 -22.11 -3.77
N THR A 780 -0.57 -21.03 -4.34
CA THR A 780 0.67 -20.38 -3.90
C THR A 780 0.50 -18.87 -3.79
N GLU A 781 1.29 -18.24 -2.91
CA GLU A 781 1.27 -16.77 -2.75
C GLU A 781 1.58 -16.05 -4.06
N LYS A 782 2.57 -16.56 -4.84
CA LYS A 782 2.95 -16.03 -6.15
C LYS A 782 1.82 -16.01 -7.19
N GLU A 783 0.90 -16.97 -7.12
CA GLU A 783 -0.30 -16.97 -7.97
C GLU A 783 -1.36 -16.00 -7.45
N SER A 784 -1.50 -15.88 -6.13
CA SER A 784 -2.54 -15.07 -5.49
C SER A 784 -2.26 -13.56 -5.51
N GLU A 785 -1.00 -13.17 -5.36
CA GLU A 785 -0.56 -11.77 -5.26
C GLU A 785 -0.97 -10.89 -6.46
N PRO A 786 -0.72 -11.27 -7.73
CA PRO A 786 -1.18 -10.46 -8.86
C PRO A 786 -2.71 -10.42 -8.97
N LEU A 787 -3.42 -11.45 -8.50
CA LEU A 787 -4.89 -11.49 -8.51
C LEU A 787 -5.49 -10.57 -7.44
N LEU A 788 -4.86 -10.51 -6.25
CA LEU A 788 -5.22 -9.59 -5.16
C LEU A 788 -5.16 -8.12 -5.59
N LEU A 789 -4.24 -7.78 -6.51
CA LEU A 789 -4.14 -6.44 -7.09
C LEU A 789 -5.09 -6.22 -8.27
N ARG A 790 -5.18 -7.17 -9.21
CA ARG A 790 -6.01 -7.04 -10.42
C ARG A 790 -7.50 -6.95 -10.12
N SER A 791 -7.97 -7.71 -9.12
CA SER A 791 -9.39 -7.72 -8.76
C SER A 791 -9.95 -6.32 -8.39
N PRO A 792 -9.35 -5.58 -7.43
CA PRO A 792 -9.79 -4.22 -7.13
C PRO A 792 -9.49 -3.22 -8.27
N GLN A 793 -8.46 -3.42 -9.10
CA GLN A 793 -8.24 -2.58 -10.28
C GLN A 793 -9.38 -2.64 -11.30
N TYR A 794 -9.90 -3.84 -11.56
CA TYR A 794 -11.07 -3.99 -12.44
C TYR A 794 -12.32 -3.36 -11.84
N LEU A 795 -12.49 -3.43 -10.52
CA LEU A 795 -13.58 -2.77 -9.82
C LEU A 795 -13.47 -1.24 -9.90
N GLU A 796 -12.27 -0.69 -9.74
CA GLU A 796 -12.01 0.74 -9.93
C GLU A 796 -12.32 1.17 -11.36
N ARG A 797 -11.88 0.39 -12.37
CA ARG A 797 -12.18 0.67 -13.77
C ARG A 797 -13.69 0.78 -14.02
N TYR A 798 -14.48 -0.11 -13.43
CA TYR A 798 -15.94 -0.04 -13.54
C TYR A 798 -16.51 1.23 -12.90
N ILE A 799 -16.02 1.61 -11.72
CA ILE A 799 -16.37 2.89 -11.06
C ILE A 799 -16.03 4.10 -11.94
N TYR A 800 -14.83 4.13 -12.55
CA TYR A 800 -14.42 5.24 -13.42
C TYR A 800 -15.30 5.36 -14.67
N LEU A 801 -15.78 4.25 -15.23
CA LEU A 801 -16.74 4.30 -16.34
C LEU A 801 -18.07 4.94 -15.92
N ILE A 802 -18.57 4.62 -14.72
CA ILE A 802 -19.79 5.23 -14.15
C ILE A 802 -19.58 6.73 -13.90
N LEU A 803 -18.45 7.10 -13.31
CA LEU A 803 -18.06 8.50 -13.09
C LEU A 803 -17.95 9.27 -14.41
N PHE A 804 -17.32 8.67 -15.42
CA PHE A 804 -17.19 9.28 -16.75
C PHE A 804 -18.55 9.48 -17.42
N ASN A 805 -19.45 8.48 -17.38
CA ASN A 805 -20.80 8.66 -17.91
C ASN A 805 -21.58 9.76 -17.16
N THR A 806 -21.43 9.82 -15.83
CA THR A 806 -22.03 10.88 -15.02
C THR A 806 -21.52 12.27 -15.44
N TYR A 807 -20.21 12.40 -15.63
CA TYR A 807 -19.59 13.61 -16.18
C TYR A 807 -20.17 13.97 -17.56
N LEU A 808 -20.31 12.98 -18.46
CA LEU A 808 -20.85 13.23 -19.79
C LEU A 808 -22.28 13.82 -19.73
N HIS A 809 -23.13 13.35 -18.81
CA HIS A 809 -24.46 13.94 -18.59
C HIS A 809 -24.40 15.35 -18.01
N LEU A 810 -23.60 15.56 -16.97
CA LEU A 810 -23.53 16.84 -16.25
C LEU A 810 -23.00 17.96 -17.14
N GLU A 811 -21.96 17.69 -17.93
CA GLU A 811 -21.29 18.71 -18.76
C GLU A 811 -21.84 18.76 -20.20
N LYS A 812 -22.84 17.94 -20.56
CA LYS A 812 -23.48 17.95 -21.89
C LYS A 812 -24.02 19.33 -22.26
N LYS A 813 -24.66 20.03 -21.31
CA LYS A 813 -25.25 21.36 -21.53
C LYS A 813 -24.19 22.43 -21.85
N ASN A 814 -22.97 22.23 -21.35
CA ASN A 814 -21.82 23.11 -21.57
C ASN A 814 -20.92 22.59 -22.71
N SER A 815 -21.38 21.63 -23.51
CA SER A 815 -20.61 21.00 -24.59
C SER A 815 -19.25 20.45 -24.13
N TRP A 816 -19.16 19.94 -22.90
CA TRP A 816 -17.93 19.40 -22.30
C TRP A 816 -16.75 20.39 -22.33
N GLN A 817 -17.01 21.67 -22.04
CA GLN A 817 -15.97 22.69 -21.89
C GLN A 817 -15.06 22.43 -20.69
N ARG A 818 -15.63 22.04 -19.54
CA ARG A 818 -14.86 21.54 -18.41
C ARG A 818 -14.47 20.10 -18.72
N SER A 819 -13.19 19.77 -18.57
CA SER A 819 -12.68 18.41 -18.79
C SER A 819 -13.08 17.45 -17.65
N PHE A 820 -13.03 16.15 -17.89
CA PHE A 820 -13.25 15.12 -16.89
C PHE A 820 -12.23 15.22 -15.76
N THR A 821 -10.95 15.50 -16.06
CA THR A 821 -9.91 15.75 -15.05
C THR A 821 -10.33 16.87 -14.10
N LEU A 822 -10.72 18.03 -14.64
CA LEU A 822 -11.16 19.16 -13.82
C LEU A 822 -12.45 18.86 -13.05
N CYS A 823 -13.37 18.10 -13.63
CA CYS A 823 -14.59 17.67 -12.94
C CYS A 823 -14.27 16.75 -11.76
N MET A 824 -13.34 15.82 -11.93
CA MET A 824 -12.91 14.90 -10.87
C MET A 824 -12.20 15.65 -9.73
N GLU A 825 -11.32 16.58 -10.06
CA GLU A 825 -10.59 17.40 -9.07
C GLU A 825 -11.51 18.39 -8.32
N GLN A 826 -12.42 19.07 -9.03
CA GLN A 826 -13.20 20.17 -8.43
C GLN A 826 -14.51 19.70 -7.81
N VAL A 827 -15.13 18.64 -8.35
CA VAL A 827 -16.47 18.17 -7.96
C VAL A 827 -16.40 16.81 -7.27
N ALA A 828 -15.84 15.80 -7.94
CA ALA A 828 -15.85 14.43 -7.42
C ALA A 828 -15.05 14.29 -6.12
N ALA A 829 -13.88 14.95 -6.04
CA ALA A 829 -13.06 14.96 -4.84
C ALA A 829 -13.81 15.54 -3.64
N ARG A 830 -14.47 16.69 -3.81
CA ARG A 830 -15.26 17.33 -2.75
C ARG A 830 -16.55 16.58 -2.41
N ALA A 831 -17.08 15.80 -3.34
CA ALA A 831 -18.23 14.92 -3.11
C ALA A 831 -17.85 13.65 -2.33
N GLY A 832 -16.56 13.39 -2.07
CA GLY A 832 -16.10 12.19 -1.36
C GLY A 832 -15.94 10.96 -2.25
N VAL A 833 -15.81 11.13 -3.57
CA VAL A 833 -15.57 10.00 -4.49
C VAL A 833 -14.23 9.31 -4.19
N TYR A 834 -13.18 10.06 -3.89
CA TYR A 834 -11.89 9.46 -3.54
C TYR A 834 -11.89 8.80 -2.17
N ASP A 835 -12.76 9.20 -1.24
CA ASP A 835 -12.95 8.48 0.03
C ASP A 835 -13.53 7.07 -0.22
N VAL A 836 -14.47 6.95 -1.15
CA VAL A 836 -15.01 5.65 -1.61
C VAL A 836 -13.92 4.81 -2.29
N LEU A 837 -13.11 5.42 -3.16
CA LEU A 837 -11.99 4.74 -3.84
C LEU A 837 -10.84 4.35 -2.89
N ASN A 838 -10.72 5.02 -1.74
CA ASN A 838 -9.73 4.73 -0.69
C ASN A 838 -10.17 3.61 0.26
N GLN A 839 -11.34 3.02 0.03
CA GLN A 839 -11.85 1.85 0.74
C GLN A 839 -12.33 0.79 -0.26
N LEU A 840 -11.62 0.65 -1.38
CA LEU A 840 -12.04 -0.18 -2.49
C LEU A 840 -11.83 -1.68 -2.20
N GLY A 841 -12.92 -2.42 -2.07
CA GLY A 841 -12.84 -3.86 -1.89
C GLY A 841 -14.20 -4.51 -1.90
N PHE A 842 -14.22 -5.78 -1.51
CA PHE A 842 -15.43 -6.58 -1.40
C PHE A 842 -15.79 -6.73 0.08
N SER A 843 -16.42 -5.70 0.65
CA SER A 843 -16.83 -5.65 2.05
C SER A 843 -17.75 -6.81 2.45
N GLU A 844 -18.41 -7.44 1.48
CA GLU A 844 -19.23 -8.63 1.69
C GLU A 844 -18.42 -9.90 2.00
N PHE A 845 -17.13 -9.91 1.68
CA PHE A 845 -16.26 -11.06 1.88
C PHE A 845 -15.13 -10.81 2.87
N GLU A 846 -14.61 -9.59 2.94
CA GLU A 846 -13.42 -9.21 3.72
C GLU A 846 -13.60 -7.82 4.33
N ASN A 847 -12.92 -7.56 5.46
CA ASN A 847 -12.91 -6.21 6.03
C ASN A 847 -11.93 -5.32 5.22
N PRO A 848 -12.40 -4.27 4.51
CA PRO A 848 -11.54 -3.43 3.70
C PRO A 848 -10.41 -2.76 4.50
N ARG A 849 -10.63 -2.52 5.81
CA ARG A 849 -9.60 -1.96 6.70
C ARG A 849 -8.43 -2.90 6.96
N GLY A 850 -8.64 -4.21 6.79
CA GLY A 850 -7.60 -5.24 6.90
C GLY A 850 -6.82 -5.45 5.61
N THR A 851 -7.24 -4.85 4.49
CA THR A 851 -6.67 -5.10 3.16
C THR A 851 -5.92 -3.84 2.67
N PRO A 852 -4.56 -3.84 2.67
CA PRO A 852 -3.79 -2.66 2.26
C PRO A 852 -4.15 -2.15 0.86
N LEU A 853 -4.43 -3.07 -0.07
CA LEU A 853 -4.82 -2.76 -1.44
C LEU A 853 -6.20 -2.09 -1.56
N ALA A 854 -6.98 -1.98 -0.48
CA ALA A 854 -8.19 -1.16 -0.50
C ALA A 854 -7.88 0.34 -0.52
N ARG A 855 -6.71 0.74 -0.01
CA ARG A 855 -6.26 2.14 0.07
C ARG A 855 -5.61 2.59 -1.24
N LEU A 856 -5.85 3.84 -1.61
CA LEU A 856 -5.27 4.47 -2.80
C LEU A 856 -3.74 4.41 -2.78
N ARG A 857 -3.11 4.74 -1.64
CA ARG A 857 -1.65 4.71 -1.46
C ARG A 857 -1.04 3.40 -1.93
N CYS A 858 -1.48 2.27 -1.37
CA CYS A 858 -0.88 0.96 -1.66
C CYS A 858 -1.25 0.47 -3.06
N ARG A 859 -2.54 0.56 -3.42
CA ARG A 859 -3.02 0.06 -4.71
C ARG A 859 -2.40 0.80 -5.88
N TRP A 860 -2.22 2.12 -5.74
CA TRP A 860 -1.63 2.90 -6.81
C TRP A 860 -0.11 2.77 -6.88
N GLN A 861 0.59 2.62 -5.74
CA GLN A 861 2.03 2.34 -5.73
C GLN A 861 2.38 1.03 -6.45
N GLN A 862 1.57 -0.01 -6.28
CA GLN A 862 1.80 -1.30 -6.97
C GLN A 862 1.44 -1.30 -8.47
N HIS A 863 0.95 -0.19 -9.04
CA HIS A 863 0.78 -0.05 -10.49
C HIS A 863 2.11 0.04 -11.26
N ALA A 864 3.21 0.30 -10.56
CA ALA A 864 4.49 0.68 -11.15
C ALA A 864 5.60 -0.38 -11.08
N VAL A 865 5.29 -1.56 -10.52
CA VAL A 865 6.25 -2.68 -10.36
C VAL A 865 5.89 -3.83 -11.30
#